data_AF-A0AAD4Z3J1-F1
#
_entry.id   AF-A0AAD4Z3J1-F1
#
_cell.length_a   1.000
_cell.length_b   1.000
_cell.length_c   1.000
_cell.angle_alpha   90.00
_cell.angle_beta   90.00
_cell.angle_gamma   90.00
#
_symmetry.space_group_name_H-M   'P 1'
#
loop_
_entity.id
_entity.type
_entity.pdbx_description
1 polymer ?
#
loop_
_entity_poly.entity_id
_entity_poly.type
_entity_poly.pdbx_seq_one_letter_code
_entity_poly.pdbx_strand_id
1 'polypeptide(L)'
;MANLALVLVNLIALPALLVFVVIINPSSHADAVFVSIDCGFTGSSTYKDENSIVWTGDEAFIHNKHESQVFNEYYSSNTPVDWTSTVRVFPTLNKNCYTIPIGKAGERLLVRASFRYWDFHNNPNYSATSPGPTFELQFDGNYWTTVVTKPYDIVSYEAIYVAKANTTSICVAKTKDNQLPFISALELRSLDFKMYSHVDSNYALLLANRHTDGTNQTVRYPDDAYDRIWVPESGFIFTKTVKGEARSIDTSSAQDNPPEAVLQNAVETIGTLWSLVLDTSGLPQSQDQKVRIYMTTYFSEVIRPLKSSTDKRSLQVLVDGNPYSGTIVPPFGSVSTVYITNITAYSNTNFTIESTLQSTLPPLISAYELYTITGPLTQATTSTKDVEGLAALQREFKILQKWSGDPCLPSSFAWEWVECTNTTIYATPRVTSLKLSGFGLFGPLPDFSSMDGLQKIDFHNNSLDGPIPDFLGSLPNLNLLDLSENRLNGSIPTSLTQNKHLKLVLTGNCLSGMSCPPNDASPPPPAGPPPPDSTPSDSPAPGRSPPEDSPASGPSPHNSPSPGSLPPSGLSPPDSPLVLQTPSSSGPNQYEAPPPPLGHHNSSEIPSPSGGKECSDKPQMILGIIIHVSLISFMFSNF
;
A
#
# COMPACT_ATOMS: atom_id res chain seq x y z
N MET A 1 -19.06 34.09 -78.74
CA MET A 1 -20.29 34.92 -78.72
C MET A 1 -20.49 35.48 -77.32
N ALA A 2 -21.36 36.49 -77.18
CA ALA A 2 -21.73 37.30 -76.00
C ALA A 2 -21.38 36.74 -74.58
N ASN A 3 -20.80 37.53 -73.65
CA ASN A 3 -21.22 38.82 -73.03
C ASN A 3 -22.34 38.72 -71.99
N LEU A 4 -22.06 39.32 -70.81
CA LEU A 4 -22.99 39.93 -69.82
C LEU A 4 -24.02 38.98 -69.15
N ALA A 5 -24.49 39.20 -67.91
CA ALA A 5 -24.14 40.05 -66.75
C ALA A 5 -24.84 39.38 -65.51
N LEU A 6 -24.68 39.76 -64.23
CA LEU A 6 -24.41 41.06 -63.63
C LEU A 6 -23.85 40.89 -62.19
N VAL A 7 -23.04 41.85 -61.75
CA VAL A 7 -22.45 41.96 -60.40
C VAL A 7 -23.42 42.64 -59.42
N LEU A 8 -23.43 42.22 -58.14
CA LEU A 8 -23.65 42.99 -56.88
C LEU A 8 -23.86 41.95 -55.74
N VAL A 9 -23.34 42.03 -54.51
CA VAL A 9 -22.59 43.03 -53.72
C VAL A 9 -21.52 42.31 -52.86
N ASN A 10 -20.36 42.95 -52.61
CA ASN A 10 -19.39 42.49 -51.59
C ASN A 10 -19.85 42.80 -50.17
N LEU A 11 -19.84 41.81 -49.25
CA LEU A 11 -19.73 42.11 -47.82
C LEU A 11 -18.98 41.00 -47.02
N ILE A 12 -17.69 41.30 -46.80
CA ILE A 12 -16.91 41.03 -45.57
C ILE A 12 -16.50 39.57 -45.22
N ALA A 13 -15.19 39.33 -45.43
CA ALA A 13 -14.24 38.52 -44.63
C ALA A 13 -14.40 37.00 -44.49
N LEU A 14 -13.57 36.26 -45.25
CA LEU A 14 -12.87 35.07 -44.76
C LEU A 14 -11.58 35.48 -44.02
N PRO A 15 -11.06 34.61 -43.15
CA PRO A 15 -9.64 34.30 -43.21
C PRO A 15 -9.33 32.79 -43.37
N ALA A 16 -8.41 32.53 -44.31
CA ALA A 16 -7.56 31.35 -44.51
C ALA A 16 -7.76 30.10 -43.63
N LEU A 17 -8.16 28.99 -44.27
CA LEU A 17 -7.98 27.64 -43.74
C LEU A 17 -6.50 27.22 -43.93
N LEU A 18 -5.69 27.32 -42.88
CA LEU A 18 -4.34 26.74 -42.87
C LEU A 18 -4.43 25.22 -42.79
N VAL A 19 -4.06 24.53 -43.88
CA VAL A 19 -3.95 23.07 -43.91
C VAL A 19 -2.70 22.66 -43.12
N PHE A 20 -2.87 22.40 -41.83
CA PHE A 20 -1.89 21.62 -41.08
C PHE A 20 -1.95 20.17 -41.56
N VAL A 21 -0.90 19.73 -42.25
CA VAL A 21 -0.63 18.31 -42.47
C VAL A 21 -0.23 17.73 -41.11
N VAL A 22 -1.20 17.17 -40.40
CA VAL A 22 -0.94 16.36 -39.22
C VAL A 22 -0.19 15.11 -39.68
N ILE A 23 1.10 15.04 -39.39
CA ILE A 23 1.85 13.78 -39.47
C ILE A 23 1.33 12.92 -38.33
N ILE A 24 0.44 11.98 -38.66
CA ILE A 24 -0.11 11.02 -37.71
C ILE A 24 1.00 10.00 -37.41
N ASN A 25 1.76 10.23 -36.34
CA ASN A 25 2.58 9.16 -35.75
C ASN A 25 1.62 8.10 -35.17
N PRO A 26 1.69 6.83 -35.59
CA PRO A 26 0.81 5.79 -35.08
C PRO A 26 1.33 5.25 -33.75
N SER A 27 1.10 6.01 -32.67
CA SER A 27 1.31 5.55 -31.28
C SER A 27 -0.06 5.46 -30.58
N SER A 28 -0.77 4.36 -30.80
CA SER A 28 -2.08 4.10 -30.19
C SER A 28 -1.96 3.72 -28.71
N HIS A 29 -1.94 4.73 -27.83
CA HIS A 29 -2.00 4.56 -26.37
C HIS A 29 -3.08 5.46 -25.72
N ALA A 30 -4.19 5.72 -26.43
CA ALA A 30 -5.31 6.49 -25.90
C ALA A 30 -6.04 5.82 -24.71
N ASP A 31 -5.78 4.52 -24.49
CA ASP A 31 -6.40 3.69 -23.45
C ASP A 31 -5.45 3.37 -22.27
N ALA A 32 -4.23 3.94 -22.23
CA ALA A 32 -3.27 3.68 -21.17
C ALA A 32 -3.56 4.54 -19.93
N VAL A 33 -3.56 3.93 -18.73
CA VAL A 33 -3.78 4.65 -17.47
C VAL A 33 -2.56 5.51 -17.16
N PHE A 34 -2.77 6.83 -17.09
CA PHE A 34 -1.78 7.78 -16.58
C PHE A 34 -2.51 8.82 -15.73
N VAL A 35 -2.67 8.54 -14.44
CA VAL A 35 -3.51 9.32 -13.52
C VAL A 35 -2.70 9.73 -12.30
N SER A 36 -2.71 11.03 -11.96
CA SER A 36 -2.09 11.55 -10.73
C SER A 36 -3.14 12.35 -9.95
N ILE A 37 -3.37 11.95 -8.70
CA ILE A 37 -4.45 12.45 -7.85
C ILE A 37 -3.83 13.14 -6.63
N ASP A 38 -4.12 14.43 -6.48
CA ASP A 38 -3.78 15.25 -5.32
C ASP A 38 -4.91 15.14 -4.30
N CYS A 39 -4.62 14.54 -3.14
CA CYS A 39 -5.62 14.04 -2.21
C CYS A 39 -6.00 15.10 -1.18
N GLY A 40 -7.13 15.78 -1.42
CA GLY A 40 -7.54 16.98 -0.69
C GLY A 40 -7.43 18.27 -1.51
N PHE A 41 -6.99 18.21 -2.76
CA PHE A 41 -6.97 19.39 -3.63
C PHE A 41 -8.39 19.85 -3.99
N THR A 42 -8.71 21.10 -3.62
CA THR A 42 -10.01 21.74 -3.81
C THR A 42 -10.06 22.74 -4.97
N GLY A 43 -9.00 22.82 -5.78
CA GLY A 43 -8.98 23.69 -6.95
C GLY A 43 -9.98 23.25 -8.02
N SER A 44 -10.53 24.22 -8.77
CA SER A 44 -11.58 23.99 -9.76
C SER A 44 -11.08 23.39 -11.10
N SER A 45 -9.77 23.21 -11.26
CA SER A 45 -9.14 22.66 -12.46
C SER A 45 -7.86 21.90 -12.12
N THR A 46 -7.46 20.97 -12.98
CA THR A 46 -6.14 20.31 -12.93
C THR A 46 -4.98 21.31 -12.99
N TYR A 47 -3.83 20.96 -12.43
CA TYR A 47 -2.57 21.69 -12.60
C TYR A 47 -1.48 20.79 -13.20
N LYS A 48 -0.30 21.37 -13.48
CA LYS A 48 0.90 20.64 -13.89
C LYS A 48 2.05 20.91 -12.93
N ASP A 49 2.81 19.86 -12.61
CA ASP A 49 4.04 19.98 -11.82
C ASP A 49 5.27 20.29 -12.70
N GLU A 50 6.45 20.34 -12.07
CA GLU A 50 7.75 20.55 -12.74
C GLU A 50 8.11 19.45 -13.76
N ASN A 51 7.58 18.24 -13.58
CA ASN A 51 7.74 17.10 -14.49
C ASN A 51 6.73 17.15 -15.66
N SER A 52 5.88 18.18 -15.72
CA SER A 52 4.74 18.31 -16.65
C SER A 52 3.64 17.26 -16.49
N ILE A 53 3.61 16.53 -15.37
CA ILE A 53 2.54 15.59 -15.00
C ILE A 53 1.28 16.38 -14.66
N VAL A 54 0.13 15.93 -15.15
CA VAL A 54 -1.17 16.55 -14.86
C VAL A 54 -1.75 15.96 -13.57
N TRP A 55 -2.01 16.83 -12.60
CA TRP A 55 -2.59 16.49 -11.30
C TRP A 55 -4.06 16.91 -11.23
N THR A 56 -4.91 16.04 -10.66
CA THR A 56 -6.35 16.28 -10.47
C THR A 56 -6.77 16.08 -9.01
N GLY A 57 -7.85 16.73 -8.57
CA GLY A 57 -8.41 16.51 -7.24
C GLY A 57 -9.09 15.14 -7.11
N ASP A 58 -9.17 14.64 -5.87
CA ASP A 58 -9.65 13.28 -5.56
C ASP A 58 -11.17 13.11 -5.44
N GLU A 59 -11.94 14.21 -5.43
CA GLU A 59 -13.39 14.27 -5.21
C GLU A 59 -14.26 13.35 -6.10
N ALA A 60 -13.73 12.90 -7.25
CA ALA A 60 -14.40 12.00 -8.18
C ALA A 60 -14.12 10.50 -7.93
N PHE A 61 -13.10 10.17 -7.12
CA PHE A 61 -12.63 8.80 -6.89
C PHE A 61 -13.04 8.25 -5.52
N ILE A 62 -13.53 9.10 -4.61
CA ILE A 62 -13.89 8.76 -3.23
C ILE A 62 -15.41 8.87 -3.05
N HIS A 63 -16.04 7.78 -2.61
CA HIS A 63 -17.49 7.76 -2.39
C HIS A 63 -17.86 8.42 -1.05
N ASN A 64 -17.04 8.22 -0.02
CA ASN A 64 -17.31 8.63 1.35
C ASN A 64 -16.68 9.97 1.74
N LYS A 65 -16.46 10.87 0.79
CA LYS A 65 -15.76 12.15 1.02
C LYS A 65 -16.31 13.02 2.15
N HIS A 66 -17.61 12.95 2.45
CA HIS A 66 -18.24 13.67 3.56
C HIS A 66 -17.83 13.16 4.95
N GLU A 67 -17.24 11.96 5.02
CA GLU A 67 -16.66 11.36 6.22
C GLU A 67 -15.17 11.72 6.41
N SER A 68 -14.60 12.50 5.48
CA SER A 68 -13.19 12.88 5.48
C SER A 68 -12.99 14.38 5.76
N GLN A 69 -11.78 14.73 6.20
CA GLN A 69 -11.33 16.09 6.42
C GLN A 69 -10.20 16.40 5.46
N VAL A 70 -10.10 17.65 5.02
CA VAL A 70 -9.04 18.14 4.13
C VAL A 70 -8.24 19.20 4.87
N PHE A 71 -6.91 19.06 4.86
CA PHE A 71 -5.98 20.04 5.40
C PHE A 71 -5.03 20.50 4.29
N ASN A 72 -4.63 21.76 4.38
CA ASN A 72 -3.70 22.39 3.44
C ASN A 72 -2.63 23.13 4.26
N GLU A 73 -1.35 22.88 3.95
CA GLU A 73 -0.25 23.63 4.54
C GLU A 73 -0.08 24.96 3.80
N TYR A 74 -0.58 26.03 4.43
CA TYR A 74 -0.61 27.37 3.86
C TYR A 74 0.80 28.00 3.80
N TYR A 75 1.57 27.60 2.80
CA TYR A 75 2.77 28.32 2.39
C TYR A 75 2.40 29.70 1.83
N SER A 76 3.39 30.59 1.72
CA SER A 76 3.19 31.97 1.27
C SER A 76 2.59 32.03 -0.14
N SER A 77 1.91 33.14 -0.46
CA SER A 77 1.11 33.35 -1.70
C SER A 77 1.82 33.18 -3.04
N ASN A 78 3.12 32.87 -3.03
CA ASN A 78 3.97 32.71 -4.20
C ASN A 78 4.52 31.28 -4.35
N THR A 79 4.11 30.34 -3.49
CA THR A 79 4.48 28.92 -3.66
C THR A 79 3.57 28.25 -4.69
N PRO A 80 4.12 27.46 -5.64
CA PRO A 80 3.32 26.62 -6.52
C PRO A 80 2.48 25.63 -5.71
N VAL A 81 1.25 25.39 -6.14
CA VAL A 81 0.44 24.30 -5.57
C VAL A 81 0.99 22.98 -6.08
N ASP A 82 1.21 22.06 -5.14
CA ASP A 82 1.76 20.72 -5.34
C ASP A 82 1.07 19.75 -4.36
N TRP A 83 1.07 18.46 -4.67
CA TRP A 83 0.38 17.43 -3.87
C TRP A 83 0.98 17.28 -2.47
N THR A 84 2.19 17.77 -2.24
CA THR A 84 2.77 17.87 -0.89
C THR A 84 2.07 18.92 -0.02
N SER A 85 1.32 19.86 -0.59
CA SER A 85 0.61 20.91 0.17
C SER A 85 -0.73 20.48 0.75
N THR A 86 -1.35 19.40 0.23
CA THR A 86 -2.68 18.95 0.69
C THR A 86 -2.67 17.52 1.24
N VAL A 87 -3.64 17.24 2.11
CA VAL A 87 -3.84 15.92 2.69
C VAL A 87 -5.32 15.69 3.02
N ARG A 88 -5.82 14.50 2.66
CA ARG A 88 -7.14 14.02 3.08
C ARG A 88 -7.00 13.02 4.22
N VAL A 89 -7.82 13.18 5.25
CA VAL A 89 -7.80 12.42 6.50
C VAL A 89 -9.15 11.78 6.75
N PHE A 90 -9.18 10.55 7.24
CA PHE A 90 -10.40 9.76 7.40
C PHE A 90 -10.65 9.40 8.87
N PRO A 91 -11.32 10.28 9.65
CA PRO A 91 -11.48 10.08 11.09
C PRO A 91 -12.53 9.04 11.49
N THR A 92 -13.58 8.82 10.69
CA THR A 92 -14.73 8.01 11.12
C THR A 92 -14.53 6.52 10.84
N LEU A 93 -14.63 6.10 9.57
CA LEU A 93 -14.70 4.69 9.16
C LEU A 93 -13.36 3.95 9.30
N ASN A 94 -13.46 2.65 9.61
CA ASN A 94 -12.29 1.77 9.69
C ASN A 94 -11.62 1.47 8.34
N LYS A 95 -12.31 1.60 7.20
CA LYS A 95 -11.73 1.43 5.86
C LYS A 95 -12.29 2.48 4.90
N ASN A 96 -11.41 3.12 4.14
CA ASN A 96 -11.74 4.23 3.24
C ASN A 96 -11.06 3.98 1.90
N CYS A 97 -11.83 3.91 0.81
CA CYS A 97 -11.33 3.42 -0.48
C CYS A 97 -11.55 4.43 -1.61
N TYR A 98 -10.47 4.68 -2.35
CA TYR A 98 -10.50 5.29 -3.67
C TYR A 98 -10.87 4.19 -4.67
N THR A 99 -11.72 4.50 -5.65
CA THR A 99 -12.04 3.61 -6.78
C THR A 99 -11.68 4.31 -8.07
N ILE A 100 -10.74 3.72 -8.83
CA ILE A 100 -10.08 4.38 -9.96
C ILE A 100 -10.33 3.54 -11.23
N PRO A 101 -10.98 4.10 -12.27
CA PRO A 101 -11.17 3.39 -13.54
C PRO A 101 -9.85 3.14 -14.26
N ILE A 102 -9.67 1.91 -14.78
CA ILE A 102 -8.48 1.49 -15.53
C ILE A 102 -8.80 0.97 -16.93
N GLY A 103 -10.04 1.15 -17.38
CA GLY A 103 -10.52 0.79 -18.73
C GLY A 103 -10.80 -0.70 -18.93
N LYS A 104 -9.89 -1.60 -18.50
CA LYS A 104 -9.99 -3.05 -18.74
C LYS A 104 -9.38 -3.88 -17.61
N ALA A 105 -9.92 -5.09 -17.42
CA ALA A 105 -9.32 -6.09 -16.54
C ALA A 105 -8.07 -6.72 -17.19
N GLY A 106 -7.14 -7.19 -16.35
CA GLY A 106 -5.87 -7.77 -16.78
C GLY A 106 -4.78 -6.74 -17.07
N GLU A 107 -5.01 -5.45 -16.82
CA GLU A 107 -3.99 -4.42 -16.97
C GLU A 107 -2.92 -4.55 -15.87
N ARG A 108 -1.65 -4.48 -16.27
CA ARG A 108 -0.52 -4.40 -15.33
C ARG A 108 -0.31 -2.95 -14.94
N LEU A 109 -0.51 -2.64 -13.66
CA LEU A 109 -0.42 -1.30 -13.11
C LEU A 109 0.82 -1.17 -12.24
N LEU A 110 1.49 -0.02 -12.34
CA LEU A 110 2.25 0.56 -11.25
C LEU A 110 1.32 1.51 -10.49
N VAL A 111 1.25 1.35 -9.18
CA VAL A 111 0.51 2.23 -8.28
C VAL A 111 1.47 2.75 -7.21
N ARG A 112 1.51 4.06 -7.02
CA ARG A 112 2.22 4.73 -5.92
C ARG A 112 1.24 5.46 -5.03
N ALA A 113 1.35 5.27 -3.73
CA ALA A 113 0.61 6.00 -2.72
C ALA A 113 1.59 6.76 -1.82
N SER A 114 1.36 8.07 -1.68
CA SER A 114 2.30 8.98 -1.01
C SER A 114 1.64 9.69 0.16
N PHE A 115 2.39 9.81 1.25
CA PHE A 115 1.92 10.26 2.55
C PHE A 115 2.89 11.30 3.09
N ARG A 116 2.44 12.54 3.22
CA ARG A 116 3.19 13.61 3.89
C ARG A 116 2.52 13.95 5.21
N TYR A 117 3.26 13.80 6.32
CA TYR A 117 2.73 14.04 7.65
C TYR A 117 3.26 15.34 8.25
N TRP A 118 2.36 16.23 8.66
CA TRP A 118 2.64 17.41 9.48
C TRP A 118 1.59 17.53 10.59
N ASP A 119 1.74 18.46 11.54
CA ASP A 119 0.78 18.64 12.65
C ASP A 119 -0.53 19.33 12.22
N PHE A 120 -1.21 18.77 11.23
CA PHE A 120 -2.55 19.22 10.83
C PHE A 120 -3.63 18.91 11.89
N HIS A 121 -3.30 18.13 12.92
CA HIS A 121 -4.19 17.81 14.03
C HIS A 121 -4.14 18.81 15.20
N ASN A 122 -3.22 19.79 15.19
CA ASN A 122 -2.95 20.68 16.32
C ASN A 122 -2.81 19.89 17.64
N ASN A 123 -2.07 18.77 17.60
CA ASN A 123 -2.00 17.87 18.76
C ASN A 123 -1.25 18.59 19.89
N PRO A 124 -1.86 18.84 21.07
CA PRO A 124 -1.21 19.59 22.15
C PRO A 124 0.01 18.86 22.75
N ASN A 125 0.19 17.57 22.43
CA ASN A 125 1.37 16.77 22.75
C ASN A 125 2.28 16.52 21.53
N TYR A 126 2.13 17.32 20.46
CA TYR A 126 3.02 17.26 19.31
C TYR A 126 4.46 17.61 19.70
N SER A 127 5.38 16.77 19.24
CA SER A 127 6.81 17.01 19.22
C SER A 127 7.29 16.63 17.83
N ALA A 128 8.33 17.29 17.33
CA ALA A 128 9.02 16.86 16.10
C ALA A 128 9.63 15.44 16.21
N THR A 129 9.63 14.84 17.41
CA THR A 129 10.03 13.45 17.66
C THR A 129 8.88 12.48 17.87
N SER A 130 7.61 12.94 17.91
CA SER A 130 6.45 12.08 18.10
C SER A 130 6.19 11.27 16.81
N PRO A 131 5.98 9.93 16.88
CA PRO A 131 5.63 9.16 15.70
C PRO A 131 4.29 9.62 15.12
N GLY A 132 4.16 9.59 13.79
CA GLY A 132 2.89 9.85 13.11
C GLY A 132 1.89 8.70 13.29
N PRO A 133 0.66 8.85 12.79
CA PRO A 133 -0.32 7.77 12.82
C PRO A 133 0.17 6.58 11.98
N THR A 134 -0.28 5.39 12.36
CA THR A 134 0.06 4.12 11.72
C THR A 134 -1.24 3.44 11.32
N PHE A 135 -1.34 3.03 10.07
CA PHE A 135 -2.55 2.45 9.48
C PHE A 135 -2.17 1.52 8.33
N GLU A 136 -3.10 0.68 7.88
CA GLU A 136 -2.85 -0.19 6.73
C GLU A 136 -3.16 0.52 5.41
N LEU A 137 -2.34 0.20 4.41
CA LEU A 137 -2.58 0.48 3.01
C LEU A 137 -2.93 -0.85 2.31
N GLN A 138 -3.89 -0.81 1.42
CA GLN A 138 -4.49 -1.99 0.77
C GLN A 138 -4.79 -1.68 -0.71
N PHE A 139 -4.70 -2.68 -1.59
CA PHE A 139 -5.12 -2.59 -3.00
C PHE A 139 -5.98 -3.80 -3.40
N ASP A 140 -7.09 -3.57 -4.10
CA ASP A 140 -8.02 -4.62 -4.59
C ASP A 140 -8.39 -5.68 -3.52
N GLY A 141 -8.60 -5.24 -2.27
CA GLY A 141 -8.91 -6.13 -1.13
C GLY A 141 -7.71 -6.91 -0.55
N ASN A 142 -6.50 -6.65 -1.03
CA ASN A 142 -5.24 -7.23 -0.55
C ASN A 142 -4.51 -6.28 0.41
N TYR A 143 -3.82 -6.82 1.40
CA TYR A 143 -2.85 -6.06 2.20
C TYR A 143 -1.67 -5.63 1.32
N TRP A 144 -1.32 -4.35 1.37
CA TRP A 144 -0.13 -3.80 0.71
C TRP A 144 1.01 -3.68 1.71
N THR A 145 0.81 -2.88 2.76
CA THR A 145 1.83 -2.52 3.75
C THR A 145 1.20 -1.78 4.93
N THR A 146 1.97 -1.56 5.98
CA THR A 146 1.62 -0.68 7.09
C THR A 146 2.33 0.65 6.89
N VAL A 147 1.55 1.73 6.75
CA VAL A 147 2.06 3.10 6.61
C VAL A 147 2.64 3.55 7.95
N VAL A 148 3.90 3.95 7.94
CA VAL A 148 4.60 4.49 9.11
C VAL A 148 5.20 5.84 8.73
N THR A 149 4.69 6.92 9.31
CA THR A 149 5.15 8.29 9.05
C THR A 149 5.82 8.90 10.29
N LYS A 150 6.72 9.87 10.05
CA LYS A 150 7.24 10.77 11.08
C LYS A 150 6.94 12.21 10.67
N PRO A 151 7.02 13.18 11.60
CA PRO A 151 6.78 14.58 11.26
C PRO A 151 7.73 15.07 10.17
N TYR A 152 7.17 15.75 9.15
CA TYR A 152 7.84 16.27 7.96
C TYR A 152 8.41 15.23 6.99
N ASP A 153 8.32 13.92 7.28
CA ASP A 153 8.67 12.88 6.31
C ASP A 153 7.61 12.81 5.18
N ILE A 154 8.10 12.63 3.96
CA ILE A 154 7.31 12.13 2.82
C ILE A 154 7.67 10.66 2.66
N VAL A 155 6.71 9.76 2.90
CA VAL A 155 6.87 8.34 2.59
C VAL A 155 5.99 7.97 1.40
N SER A 156 6.54 7.18 0.49
CA SER A 156 5.84 6.70 -0.70
C SER A 156 6.00 5.19 -0.78
N TYR A 157 4.90 4.49 -1.05
CA TYR A 157 4.89 3.05 -1.27
C TYR A 157 4.48 2.79 -2.71
N GLU A 158 5.18 1.88 -3.38
CA GLU A 158 4.92 1.52 -4.78
C GLU A 158 4.67 0.02 -4.91
N ALA A 159 3.64 -0.34 -5.68
CA ALA A 159 3.29 -1.72 -6.00
C ALA A 159 3.09 -1.88 -7.50
N ILE A 160 3.47 -3.04 -8.03
CA ILE A 160 3.18 -3.47 -9.40
C ILE A 160 2.38 -4.77 -9.34
N TYR A 161 1.18 -4.78 -9.92
CA TYR A 161 0.29 -5.93 -9.95
C TYR A 161 -0.62 -5.93 -11.17
N VAL A 162 -1.34 -7.03 -11.39
CA VAL A 162 -2.31 -7.18 -12.47
C VAL A 162 -3.72 -7.07 -11.91
N ALA A 163 -4.40 -5.96 -12.21
CA ALA A 163 -5.74 -5.69 -11.73
C ALA A 163 -6.76 -6.66 -12.36
N LYS A 164 -7.67 -7.22 -11.54
CA LYS A 164 -8.61 -8.28 -11.97
C LYS A 164 -9.96 -7.74 -12.46
N ALA A 165 -10.24 -6.45 -12.27
CA ALA A 165 -11.47 -5.76 -12.70
C ALA A 165 -11.14 -4.56 -13.62
N ASN A 166 -12.16 -3.88 -14.16
CA ASN A 166 -12.02 -2.66 -14.96
C ASN A 166 -11.82 -1.38 -14.12
N THR A 167 -11.83 -1.52 -12.80
CA THR A 167 -11.47 -0.52 -11.79
C THR A 167 -10.47 -1.15 -10.84
N THR A 168 -9.57 -0.35 -10.28
CA THR A 168 -8.82 -0.73 -9.08
C THR A 168 -9.27 0.07 -7.87
N SER A 169 -9.14 -0.49 -6.68
CA SER A 169 -9.42 0.16 -5.41
C SER A 169 -8.17 0.28 -4.55
N ILE A 170 -7.86 1.48 -4.08
CA ILE A 170 -6.77 1.72 -3.11
C ILE A 170 -7.39 2.21 -1.81
N CYS A 171 -7.14 1.50 -0.72
CA CYS A 171 -7.79 1.75 0.57
C CYS A 171 -6.77 2.07 1.67
N VAL A 172 -7.13 3.00 2.55
CA VAL A 172 -6.46 3.25 3.82
C VAL A 172 -7.36 2.81 4.98
N ALA A 173 -6.81 2.03 5.91
CA ALA A 173 -7.59 1.33 6.92
C ALA A 173 -7.04 1.52 8.35
N LYS A 174 -7.91 1.99 9.24
CA LYS A 174 -7.61 2.40 10.62
C LYS A 174 -7.34 1.17 11.49
N THR A 175 -6.11 1.02 11.99
CA THR A 175 -5.74 -0.11 12.85
C THR A 175 -6.04 0.14 14.34
N LYS A 176 -6.19 1.40 14.75
CA LYS A 176 -6.46 1.83 16.14
C LYS A 176 -7.19 3.16 16.13
N ASP A 177 -8.10 3.38 17.08
CA ASP A 177 -8.99 4.57 17.09
C ASP A 177 -8.25 5.92 17.04
N ASN A 178 -7.10 6.02 17.71
CA ASN A 178 -6.28 7.24 17.77
C ASN A 178 -5.25 7.36 16.62
N GLN A 179 -5.26 6.46 15.62
CA GLN A 179 -4.33 6.47 14.48
C GLN A 179 -5.10 6.71 13.19
N LEU A 180 -5.42 7.98 12.92
CA LEU A 180 -6.29 8.38 11.82
C LEU A 180 -5.58 8.16 10.46
N PRO A 181 -6.17 7.36 9.54
CA PRO A 181 -5.64 7.19 8.19
C PRO A 181 -5.71 8.49 7.40
N PHE A 182 -4.69 8.74 6.58
CA PHE A 182 -4.62 9.89 5.70
C PHE A 182 -3.91 9.52 4.39
N ILE A 183 -3.99 10.38 3.37
CA ILE A 183 -3.22 10.24 2.12
C ILE A 183 -3.03 11.61 1.45
N SER A 184 -1.89 11.80 0.77
CA SER A 184 -1.53 13.05 0.08
C SER A 184 -1.56 12.90 -1.43
N ALA A 185 -1.12 11.76 -1.98
CA ALA A 185 -1.18 11.50 -3.42
C ALA A 185 -1.41 10.04 -3.78
N LEU A 186 -2.02 9.83 -4.96
CA LEU A 186 -2.08 8.56 -5.67
C LEU A 186 -1.64 8.74 -7.12
N GLU A 187 -0.67 7.95 -7.57
CA GLU A 187 -0.21 7.91 -8.96
C GLU A 187 -0.41 6.50 -9.54
N LEU A 188 -1.05 6.41 -10.70
CA LEU A 188 -1.29 5.16 -11.42
C LEU A 188 -0.74 5.25 -12.84
N ARG A 189 -0.04 4.19 -13.27
CA ARG A 189 0.60 4.07 -14.58
C ARG A 189 0.36 2.67 -15.14
N SER A 190 -0.19 2.56 -16.35
CA SER A 190 -0.19 1.32 -17.12
C SER A 190 1.24 0.96 -17.51
N LEU A 191 1.62 -0.30 -17.33
CA LEU A 191 2.90 -0.86 -17.79
C LEU A 191 2.70 -1.74 -19.02
N ASP A 192 3.74 -1.86 -19.86
CA ASP A 192 3.72 -2.87 -20.93
C ASP A 192 3.57 -4.27 -20.34
N PHE A 193 2.77 -5.12 -20.99
CA PHE A 193 2.40 -6.44 -20.48
C PHE A 193 3.60 -7.39 -20.28
N LYS A 194 4.74 -7.14 -20.94
CA LYS A 194 5.98 -7.91 -20.81
C LYS A 194 6.82 -7.48 -19.61
N MET A 195 6.69 -6.23 -19.16
CA MET A 195 7.47 -5.73 -18.02
C MET A 195 7.15 -6.56 -16.78
N TYR A 196 8.19 -7.00 -16.07
CA TYR A 196 8.07 -7.80 -14.85
C TYR A 196 7.31 -9.12 -15.04
N SER A 197 7.26 -9.68 -16.27
CA SER A 197 6.51 -10.92 -16.57
C SER A 197 7.19 -12.21 -16.09
N HIS A 198 8.36 -12.12 -15.47
CA HIS A 198 8.96 -13.22 -14.71
C HIS A 198 8.18 -13.53 -13.42
N VAL A 199 7.34 -12.60 -12.95
CA VAL A 199 6.45 -12.80 -11.82
C VAL A 199 5.03 -13.06 -12.31
N ASP A 200 4.47 -14.17 -11.86
CA ASP A 200 3.12 -14.61 -12.18
C ASP A 200 2.06 -13.59 -11.72
N SER A 201 1.02 -13.41 -12.53
CA SER A 201 -0.04 -12.38 -12.33
C SER A 201 -0.90 -12.55 -11.07
N ASN A 202 -0.66 -13.61 -10.28
CA ASN A 202 -1.29 -13.84 -8.98
C ASN A 202 -0.44 -13.33 -7.81
N TYR A 203 0.67 -12.63 -8.06
CA TYR A 203 1.47 -11.96 -7.05
C TYR A 203 1.66 -10.48 -7.42
N ALA A 204 1.85 -9.64 -6.41
CA ALA A 204 2.32 -8.28 -6.59
C ALA A 204 3.82 -8.18 -6.31
N LEU A 205 4.45 -7.21 -6.94
CA LEU A 205 5.76 -6.68 -6.57
C LEU A 205 5.56 -5.46 -5.69
N LEU A 206 6.23 -5.41 -4.53
CA LEU A 206 6.30 -4.21 -3.70
C LEU A 206 7.73 -3.66 -3.78
N LEU A 207 7.88 -2.39 -4.15
CA LEU A 207 9.20 -1.77 -4.32
C LEU A 207 9.95 -1.75 -2.98
N ALA A 208 11.18 -2.26 -2.97
CA ALA A 208 12.11 -2.07 -1.86
C ALA A 208 13.01 -0.87 -2.18
N ASN A 209 13.68 -0.89 -3.34
CA ASN A 209 14.46 0.24 -3.86
C ASN A 209 14.59 0.20 -5.41
N ARG A 210 14.93 1.34 -6.01
CA ARG A 210 15.18 1.50 -7.45
C ARG A 210 16.23 2.59 -7.68
N HIS A 211 17.38 2.18 -8.21
CA HIS A 211 18.57 3.03 -8.28
C HIS A 211 19.04 3.29 -9.72
N THR A 212 19.49 4.51 -9.94
CA THR A 212 20.22 4.95 -11.13
C THR A 212 21.65 5.33 -10.73
N ASP A 213 22.63 4.74 -11.40
CA ASP A 213 24.02 4.75 -10.94
C ASP A 213 24.90 5.67 -11.79
N GLY A 214 25.60 6.58 -11.13
CA GLY A 214 26.53 7.50 -11.79
C GLY A 214 25.90 8.83 -12.21
N THR A 215 24.69 9.13 -11.73
CA THR A 215 24.09 10.47 -11.76
C THR A 215 23.83 10.95 -10.33
N ASN A 216 23.67 12.26 -10.16
CA ASN A 216 23.17 12.88 -8.92
C ASN A 216 21.73 13.42 -9.07
N GLN A 217 21.06 13.06 -10.17
CA GLN A 217 19.69 13.47 -10.50
C GLN A 217 18.76 12.27 -10.44
N THR A 218 17.59 12.47 -9.85
CA THR A 218 16.46 11.55 -9.95
C THR A 218 15.97 11.50 -11.40
N VAL A 219 15.74 10.31 -11.93
CA VAL A 219 15.10 10.12 -13.25
C VAL A 219 13.65 9.66 -13.03
N ARG A 220 12.71 10.31 -13.70
CA ARG A 220 11.29 9.94 -13.77
C ARG A 220 10.68 10.46 -15.08
N TYR A 221 9.36 10.58 -15.19
CA TYR A 221 8.73 11.22 -16.35
C TYR A 221 9.26 12.67 -16.54
N PRO A 222 9.51 13.14 -17.78
CA PRO A 222 9.23 12.50 -19.07
C PRO A 222 10.29 11.50 -19.56
N ASP A 223 11.46 11.40 -18.91
CA ASP A 223 12.55 10.52 -19.33
C ASP A 223 12.22 9.03 -19.12
N ASP A 224 11.44 8.70 -18.08
CA ASP A 224 10.74 7.42 -17.95
C ASP A 224 9.25 7.58 -18.33
N ALA A 225 8.86 7.01 -19.47
CA ALA A 225 7.47 7.03 -19.95
C ALA A 225 6.47 6.34 -19.00
N TYR A 226 6.95 5.44 -18.14
CA TYR A 226 6.15 4.76 -17.11
C TYR A 226 6.21 5.47 -15.75
N ASP A 227 6.93 6.59 -15.65
CA ASP A 227 7.06 7.43 -14.45
C ASP A 227 7.47 6.67 -13.17
N ARG A 228 8.31 5.65 -13.34
CA ARG A 228 9.08 5.09 -12.22
C ARG A 228 10.04 6.16 -11.72
N ILE A 229 10.15 6.30 -10.42
CA ILE A 229 11.16 7.15 -9.79
C ILE A 229 12.42 6.30 -9.59
N TRP A 230 13.52 6.74 -10.21
CA TRP A 230 14.86 6.18 -10.06
C TRP A 230 15.72 7.16 -9.28
N VAL A 231 16.20 6.77 -8.09
CA VAL A 231 17.01 7.64 -7.24
C VAL A 231 18.51 7.34 -7.36
N PRO A 232 19.39 8.35 -7.28
CA PRO A 232 20.83 8.11 -7.17
C PRO A 232 21.19 7.18 -6.02
N GLU A 233 21.95 6.13 -6.31
CA GLU A 233 22.63 5.34 -5.27
C GLU A 233 23.68 6.20 -4.54
N SER A 234 23.74 6.08 -3.22
CA SER A 234 24.69 6.81 -2.38
C SER A 234 25.46 5.92 -1.40
N GLY A 235 25.11 4.63 -1.30
CA GLY A 235 25.75 3.67 -0.40
C GLY A 235 27.09 3.10 -0.91
N PHE A 236 27.42 3.25 -2.20
CA PHE A 236 28.64 2.66 -2.76
C PHE A 236 29.92 3.28 -2.18
N ILE A 237 30.72 2.44 -1.50
CA ILE A 237 32.06 2.76 -1.00
C ILE A 237 33.14 2.35 -2.00
N PHE A 238 34.26 3.11 -2.05
CA PHE A 238 35.40 2.83 -2.94
C PHE A 238 35.04 2.75 -4.43
N THR A 239 34.15 3.64 -4.86
CA THR A 239 33.73 3.78 -6.26
C THR A 239 33.97 5.18 -6.82
N LYS A 240 33.72 5.32 -8.13
CA LYS A 240 33.72 6.57 -8.88
C LYS A 240 32.60 6.54 -9.91
N THR A 241 32.04 7.71 -10.20
CA THR A 241 31.12 7.90 -11.33
C THR A 241 31.88 7.80 -12.66
N VAL A 242 31.30 7.08 -13.61
CA VAL A 242 31.73 7.02 -15.01
C VAL A 242 30.64 7.64 -15.87
N LYS A 243 30.96 8.78 -16.51
CA LYS A 243 30.04 9.45 -17.43
C LYS A 243 30.09 8.81 -18.81
N GLY A 244 28.93 8.71 -19.46
CA GLY A 244 28.84 8.11 -20.79
C GLY A 244 29.34 9.00 -21.92
N GLU A 245 30.00 8.34 -22.87
CA GLU A 245 30.36 8.82 -24.20
C GLU A 245 29.40 8.30 -25.27
N ALA A 246 28.54 7.34 -24.91
CA ALA A 246 27.46 6.84 -25.76
C ALA A 246 26.43 7.94 -26.03
N ARG A 247 26.24 8.30 -27.31
CA ARG A 247 25.20 9.26 -27.72
C ARG A 247 23.78 8.74 -27.53
N SER A 248 23.63 7.42 -27.56
CA SER A 248 22.39 6.72 -27.25
C SER A 248 22.68 5.29 -26.79
N ILE A 249 21.72 4.68 -26.10
CA ILE A 249 21.76 3.31 -25.60
C ILE A 249 20.48 2.60 -26.03
N ASP A 250 20.63 1.56 -26.83
CA ASP A 250 19.52 0.68 -27.22
C ASP A 250 19.05 -0.15 -26.01
N THR A 251 17.85 0.18 -25.53
CA THR A 251 17.19 -0.50 -24.40
C THR A 251 16.25 -1.63 -24.84
N SER A 252 16.08 -1.87 -26.15
CA SER A 252 15.11 -2.83 -26.69
C SER A 252 15.37 -4.30 -26.31
N SER A 253 16.58 -4.61 -25.84
CA SER A 253 16.96 -5.92 -25.30
C SER A 253 16.51 -6.15 -23.84
N ALA A 254 16.20 -5.10 -23.08
CA ALA A 254 15.81 -5.19 -21.68
C ALA A 254 14.29 -5.25 -21.53
N GLN A 255 13.77 -6.39 -21.05
CA GLN A 255 12.33 -6.67 -20.96
C GLN A 255 11.55 -5.69 -20.07
N ASP A 256 12.18 -5.16 -19.03
CA ASP A 256 11.58 -4.21 -18.08
C ASP A 256 11.64 -2.75 -18.59
N ASN A 257 11.99 -2.52 -19.86
CA ASN A 257 12.00 -1.21 -20.52
C ASN A 257 12.64 -0.08 -19.67
N PRO A 258 13.87 -0.21 -19.14
CA PRO A 258 14.53 0.88 -18.42
C PRO A 258 14.66 2.11 -19.32
N PRO A 259 14.48 3.33 -18.79
CA PRO A 259 14.67 4.54 -19.59
C PRO A 259 16.14 4.72 -19.96
N GLU A 260 16.40 5.25 -21.15
CA GLU A 260 17.77 5.47 -21.63
C GLU A 260 18.60 6.32 -20.65
N ALA A 261 17.98 7.32 -20.02
CA ALA A 261 18.61 8.25 -19.09
C ALA A 261 19.25 7.56 -17.86
N VAL A 262 18.73 6.42 -17.37
CA VAL A 262 19.37 5.70 -16.24
C VAL A 262 20.54 4.83 -16.68
N LEU A 263 20.73 4.63 -17.99
CA LEU A 263 21.82 3.81 -18.52
C LEU A 263 22.99 4.63 -19.07
N GLN A 264 22.81 5.94 -19.24
CA GLN A 264 23.83 6.86 -19.79
C GLN A 264 25.08 7.00 -18.90
N ASN A 265 25.00 6.63 -17.62
CA ASN A 265 26.12 6.67 -16.70
C ASN A 265 26.29 5.30 -16.03
N ALA A 266 27.38 5.17 -15.27
CA ALA A 266 27.63 4.01 -14.44
C ALA A 266 28.41 4.39 -13.17
N VAL A 267 28.35 3.52 -12.17
CA VAL A 267 29.32 3.50 -11.07
C VAL A 267 30.32 2.36 -11.32
N GLU A 268 31.61 2.67 -11.19
CA GLU A 268 32.73 1.73 -11.32
C GLU A 268 33.54 1.72 -10.02
N THR A 269 34.02 0.56 -9.56
CA THR A 269 34.90 0.51 -8.37
C THR A 269 36.30 1.05 -8.69
N ILE A 270 37.09 1.35 -7.66
CA ILE A 270 38.48 1.85 -7.84
C ILE A 270 39.46 0.80 -8.40
N GLY A 271 39.08 -0.48 -8.51
CA GLY A 271 39.96 -1.55 -9.01
C GLY A 271 39.27 -2.91 -9.09
N THR A 272 39.82 -3.83 -9.89
CA THR A 272 39.26 -5.19 -10.14
C THR A 272 39.13 -6.09 -8.90
N LEU A 273 39.83 -5.76 -7.80
CA LEU A 273 39.74 -6.48 -6.52
C LEU A 273 38.58 -6.01 -5.62
N TRP A 274 37.84 -4.97 -6.04
CA TRP A 274 36.72 -4.41 -5.28
C TRP A 274 35.40 -4.82 -5.92
N SER A 275 34.45 -5.27 -5.10
CA SER A 275 33.08 -5.55 -5.49
C SER A 275 32.17 -4.32 -5.31
N LEU A 276 31.09 -4.26 -6.09
CA LEU A 276 29.93 -3.45 -5.77
C LEU A 276 29.02 -4.29 -4.87
N VAL A 277 28.48 -3.70 -3.80
CA VAL A 277 27.46 -4.31 -2.93
C VAL A 277 26.17 -3.52 -3.14
N LEU A 278 25.10 -4.18 -3.59
CA LEU A 278 23.82 -3.52 -3.86
C LEU A 278 23.03 -3.28 -2.57
N ASP A 279 22.26 -2.19 -2.52
CA ASP A 279 21.44 -1.86 -1.37
C ASP A 279 20.26 -2.84 -1.22
N THR A 280 20.08 -3.29 0.01
CA THR A 280 19.02 -4.19 0.47
C THR A 280 18.03 -3.48 1.41
N SER A 281 18.11 -2.14 1.50
CA SER A 281 17.09 -1.33 2.15
C SER A 281 15.69 -1.66 1.61
N GLY A 282 14.69 -1.59 2.50
CA GLY A 282 13.33 -2.06 2.22
C GLY A 282 13.13 -3.57 2.39
N LEU A 283 14.18 -4.40 2.48
CA LEU A 283 14.02 -5.81 2.85
C LEU A 283 13.83 -6.02 4.37
N PRO A 284 13.13 -7.10 4.79
CA PRO A 284 12.96 -7.45 6.21
C PRO A 284 14.30 -7.62 6.93
N GLN A 285 14.36 -7.20 8.19
CA GLN A 285 15.61 -7.19 8.97
C GLN A 285 15.97 -8.56 9.58
N SER A 286 14.99 -9.45 9.76
CA SER A 286 15.21 -10.78 10.35
C SER A 286 15.40 -11.86 9.29
N GLN A 287 16.35 -12.77 9.53
CA GLN A 287 16.56 -13.96 8.70
C GLN A 287 15.35 -14.89 8.68
N ASP A 288 14.56 -14.95 9.75
CA ASP A 288 13.33 -15.75 9.82
C ASP A 288 12.16 -15.13 9.03
N GLN A 289 12.33 -13.88 8.56
CA GLN A 289 11.37 -13.13 7.77
C GLN A 289 11.80 -12.99 6.29
N LYS A 290 12.66 -13.88 5.79
CA LYS A 290 13.07 -13.91 4.38
C LYS A 290 11.86 -13.92 3.44
N VAL A 291 11.83 -12.97 2.51
CA VAL A 291 10.79 -12.81 1.48
C VAL A 291 11.32 -13.24 0.11
N ARG A 292 10.44 -13.71 -0.76
CA ARG A 292 10.79 -13.89 -2.18
C ARG A 292 11.05 -12.51 -2.79
N ILE A 293 12.06 -12.39 -3.65
CA ILE A 293 12.37 -11.13 -4.33
C ILE A 293 12.38 -11.28 -5.85
N TYR A 294 12.26 -10.12 -6.50
CA TYR A 294 12.60 -9.89 -7.90
C TYR A 294 13.60 -8.74 -7.95
N MET A 295 14.79 -8.97 -8.50
CA MET A 295 15.78 -7.91 -8.74
C MET A 295 16.20 -7.90 -10.21
N THR A 296 16.21 -6.74 -10.83
CA THR A 296 16.74 -6.53 -12.19
C THR A 296 17.97 -5.63 -12.11
N THR A 297 19.09 -6.06 -12.70
CA THR A 297 20.35 -5.28 -12.74
C THR A 297 20.74 -4.98 -14.18
N TYR A 298 21.18 -3.75 -14.44
CA TYR A 298 21.43 -3.24 -15.78
C TYR A 298 22.89 -2.82 -15.99
N PHE A 299 23.48 -3.32 -17.06
CA PHE A 299 24.90 -3.14 -17.40
C PHE A 299 25.05 -2.57 -18.81
N SER A 300 25.54 -1.33 -18.90
CA SER A 300 25.97 -0.68 -20.15
C SER A 300 27.46 -0.35 -20.04
N GLU A 301 28.26 -0.64 -21.07
CA GLU A 301 29.59 -0.04 -21.16
C GLU A 301 29.44 1.38 -21.70
N VAL A 302 29.80 2.37 -20.91
CA VAL A 302 29.48 3.77 -21.21
C VAL A 302 30.64 4.52 -21.89
N ILE A 303 31.83 3.92 -22.03
CA ILE A 303 33.03 4.53 -22.67
C ILE A 303 33.47 3.78 -23.95
N ARG A 304 33.86 4.48 -25.02
CA ARG A 304 34.44 3.88 -26.25
C ARG A 304 35.63 4.64 -26.86
N PRO A 305 36.67 3.91 -27.31
CA PRO A 305 36.98 2.53 -26.97
C PRO A 305 37.49 2.45 -25.52
N LEU A 306 37.51 1.23 -24.97
CA LEU A 306 38.38 0.98 -23.81
C LEU A 306 39.81 1.38 -24.22
N LYS A 307 40.51 2.15 -23.36
CA LYS A 307 41.60 3.05 -23.77
C LYS A 307 42.80 2.31 -24.37
N SER A 308 42.97 1.03 -24.04
CA SER A 308 43.90 0.11 -24.67
C SER A 308 43.16 -1.02 -25.40
N SER A 309 43.75 -1.54 -26.48
CA SER A 309 43.31 -2.78 -27.14
C SER A 309 43.41 -4.04 -26.26
N THR A 310 44.11 -3.94 -25.12
CA THR A 310 44.18 -4.98 -24.09
C THR A 310 43.05 -4.90 -23.07
N ASP A 311 42.33 -3.77 -23.01
CA ASP A 311 41.35 -3.53 -21.97
C ASP A 311 40.12 -4.41 -22.17
N LYS A 312 39.68 -5.06 -21.10
CA LYS A 312 38.51 -5.93 -21.08
C LYS A 312 37.75 -5.74 -19.78
N ARG A 313 36.45 -5.46 -19.89
CA ARG A 313 35.52 -5.55 -18.77
C ARG A 313 34.74 -6.85 -18.86
N SER A 314 34.84 -7.65 -17.81
CA SER A 314 34.02 -8.85 -17.64
C SER A 314 33.69 -9.01 -16.16
N LEU A 315 32.41 -9.18 -15.85
CA LEU A 315 31.90 -9.20 -14.48
C LEU A 315 30.89 -10.34 -14.29
N GLN A 316 30.53 -10.60 -13.05
CA GLN A 316 29.50 -11.57 -12.66
C GLN A 316 28.73 -11.04 -11.46
N VAL A 317 27.47 -11.45 -11.33
CA VAL A 317 26.61 -11.20 -10.17
C VAL A 317 26.67 -12.41 -9.24
N LEU A 318 26.85 -12.18 -7.94
CA LEU A 318 26.86 -13.19 -6.89
C LEU A 318 25.76 -12.93 -5.86
N VAL A 319 25.29 -14.01 -5.24
CA VAL A 319 24.36 -13.97 -4.10
C VAL A 319 24.99 -14.76 -2.95
N ASP A 320 25.15 -14.11 -1.79
CA ASP A 320 25.82 -14.64 -0.61
C ASP A 320 27.22 -15.24 -0.95
N GLY A 321 27.96 -14.58 -1.84
CA GLY A 321 29.30 -15.00 -2.31
C GLY A 321 29.33 -16.13 -3.34
N ASN A 322 28.17 -16.60 -3.83
CA ASN A 322 28.08 -17.65 -4.85
C ASN A 322 27.69 -17.05 -6.21
N PRO A 323 28.36 -17.40 -7.33
CA PRO A 323 27.97 -16.93 -8.65
C PRO A 323 26.52 -17.28 -9.00
N TYR A 324 25.72 -16.25 -9.28
CA TYR A 324 24.33 -16.38 -9.73
C TYR A 324 24.22 -16.24 -11.25
N SER A 325 24.97 -15.31 -11.84
CA SER A 325 25.03 -15.14 -13.29
C SER A 325 26.19 -15.90 -13.93
N GLY A 326 26.11 -16.12 -15.24
CA GLY A 326 27.30 -16.34 -16.07
C GLY A 326 28.15 -15.06 -16.19
N THR A 327 29.26 -15.14 -16.94
CA THR A 327 30.08 -13.97 -17.25
C THR A 327 29.32 -12.96 -18.13
N ILE A 328 29.30 -11.71 -17.68
CA ILE A 328 28.70 -10.57 -18.36
C ILE A 328 29.84 -9.73 -18.95
N VAL A 329 29.70 -9.36 -20.22
CA VAL A 329 30.56 -8.38 -20.89
C VAL A 329 29.65 -7.22 -21.26
N PRO A 330 29.64 -6.10 -20.50
CA PRO A 330 28.74 -4.98 -20.75
C PRO A 330 28.94 -4.44 -22.18
N PRO A 331 27.88 -4.36 -22.99
CA PRO A 331 27.98 -3.86 -24.36
C PRO A 331 27.92 -2.33 -24.35
N PHE A 332 28.61 -1.68 -25.29
CA PHE A 332 28.50 -0.23 -25.43
C PHE A 332 27.39 0.17 -26.39
N GLY A 333 26.55 1.12 -25.96
CA GLY A 333 25.43 1.65 -26.75
C GLY A 333 24.22 0.72 -26.79
N SER A 334 24.17 -0.25 -25.89
CA SER A 334 23.03 -1.14 -25.62
C SER A 334 23.16 -1.66 -24.18
N VAL A 335 22.20 -2.44 -23.71
CA VAL A 335 22.19 -2.95 -22.32
C VAL A 335 22.25 -4.47 -22.24
N SER A 336 22.94 -4.98 -21.22
CA SER A 336 22.80 -6.35 -20.72
C SER A 336 22.11 -6.35 -19.36
N THR A 337 21.25 -7.35 -19.13
CA THR A 337 20.40 -7.41 -17.94
C THR A 337 20.54 -8.76 -17.25
N VAL A 338 20.58 -8.76 -15.91
CA VAL A 338 20.43 -9.98 -15.10
C VAL A 338 19.21 -9.86 -14.21
N TYR A 339 18.33 -10.85 -14.33
CA TYR A 339 17.12 -11.02 -13.54
C TYR A 339 17.39 -12.01 -12.41
N ILE A 340 17.52 -11.52 -11.18
CA ILE A 340 17.62 -12.35 -9.98
C ILE A 340 16.21 -12.71 -9.53
N THR A 341 15.84 -13.95 -9.77
CA THR A 341 14.52 -14.51 -9.49
C THR A 341 14.63 -15.83 -8.75
N ASN A 342 13.52 -16.29 -8.17
CA ASN A 342 13.41 -17.58 -7.45
C ASN A 342 14.39 -17.76 -6.27
N ILE A 343 14.69 -16.67 -5.56
CA ILE A 343 15.43 -16.70 -4.29
C ILE A 343 14.63 -16.00 -3.18
N THR A 344 15.01 -16.24 -1.93
CA THR A 344 14.50 -15.50 -0.77
C THR A 344 15.61 -14.72 -0.08
N ALA A 345 15.32 -13.46 0.23
CA ALA A 345 16.27 -12.49 0.74
C ALA A 345 15.71 -11.73 1.95
N TYR A 346 16.63 -11.09 2.67
CA TYR A 346 16.42 -10.22 3.82
C TYR A 346 17.55 -9.18 3.82
N SER A 347 17.56 -8.23 4.75
CA SER A 347 18.50 -7.10 4.76
C SER A 347 19.98 -7.47 4.67
N ASN A 348 20.38 -8.66 5.15
CA ASN A 348 21.78 -9.08 5.17
C ASN A 348 22.13 -10.09 4.06
N THR A 349 21.21 -10.40 3.13
CA THR A 349 21.55 -11.16 1.92
C THR A 349 22.46 -10.31 1.04
N ASN A 350 23.64 -10.83 0.70
CA ASN A 350 24.67 -10.04 0.05
C ASN A 350 24.61 -10.20 -1.48
N PHE A 351 24.21 -9.14 -2.18
CA PHE A 351 24.21 -9.07 -3.63
C PHE A 351 25.47 -8.33 -4.10
N THR A 352 26.42 -9.06 -4.69
CA THR A 352 27.69 -8.47 -5.14
C THR A 352 27.90 -8.55 -6.65
N ILE A 353 28.63 -7.58 -7.18
CA ILE A 353 29.10 -7.57 -8.57
C ILE A 353 30.61 -7.49 -8.56
N GLU A 354 31.25 -8.48 -9.17
CA GLU A 354 32.69 -8.68 -9.12
C GLU A 354 33.29 -8.81 -10.53
N SER A 355 34.52 -8.34 -10.71
CA SER A 355 35.30 -8.65 -11.91
C SER A 355 35.58 -10.15 -12.00
N THR A 356 35.48 -10.74 -13.19
CA THR A 356 36.06 -12.07 -13.40
C THR A 356 37.59 -12.00 -13.45
N LEU A 357 38.26 -13.14 -13.28
CA LEU A 357 39.72 -13.28 -13.41
C LEU A 357 40.28 -12.84 -14.78
N GLN A 358 39.43 -12.68 -15.80
CA GLN A 358 39.83 -12.21 -17.14
C GLN A 358 39.65 -10.70 -17.33
N SER A 359 39.06 -10.00 -16.36
CA SER A 359 38.83 -8.56 -16.43
C SER A 359 40.11 -7.78 -16.13
N THR A 360 40.47 -6.84 -17.01
CA THR A 360 41.50 -5.84 -16.73
C THR A 360 40.89 -4.55 -16.16
N LEU A 361 39.59 -4.35 -16.38
CA LEU A 361 38.81 -3.23 -15.86
C LEU A 361 37.91 -3.67 -14.69
N PRO A 362 37.66 -2.80 -13.70
CA PRO A 362 36.77 -3.07 -12.55
C PRO A 362 35.35 -3.54 -12.93
N PRO A 363 34.51 -4.02 -11.99
CA PRO A 363 33.07 -4.11 -12.23
C PRO A 363 32.45 -2.71 -12.37
N LEU A 364 31.33 -2.63 -13.11
CA LEU A 364 30.45 -1.46 -13.13
C LEU A 364 28.98 -1.90 -13.03
N ILE A 365 28.10 -0.94 -12.72
CA ILE A 365 26.64 -1.05 -12.88
C ILE A 365 26.08 0.31 -13.34
N SER A 366 25.00 0.29 -14.12
CA SER A 366 24.30 1.51 -14.57
C SER A 366 23.00 1.78 -13.80
N ALA A 367 22.24 0.74 -13.45
CA ALA A 367 21.02 0.86 -12.66
C ALA A 367 20.63 -0.51 -12.08
N TYR A 368 19.75 -0.51 -11.08
CA TYR A 368 19.03 -1.72 -10.65
C TYR A 368 17.68 -1.42 -9.98
N GLU A 369 16.86 -2.45 -9.88
CA GLU A 369 15.55 -2.43 -9.22
C GLU A 369 15.44 -3.64 -8.29
N LEU A 370 14.95 -3.44 -7.07
CA LEU A 370 14.67 -4.51 -6.10
C LEU A 370 13.24 -4.43 -5.59
N TYR A 371 12.54 -5.55 -5.66
CA TYR A 371 11.17 -5.72 -5.18
C TYR A 371 11.04 -6.95 -4.30
N THR A 372 10.14 -6.88 -3.33
CA THR A 372 9.62 -8.07 -2.64
C THR A 372 8.40 -8.61 -3.39
N ILE A 373 8.21 -9.93 -3.39
CA ILE A 373 7.05 -10.60 -4.01
C ILE A 373 6.07 -11.00 -2.91
N THR A 374 4.82 -10.55 -3.01
CA THR A 374 3.77 -10.83 -2.01
C THR A 374 3.43 -12.31 -1.86
N GLY A 375 2.56 -12.64 -0.88
CA GLY A 375 1.73 -13.84 -0.97
C GLY A 375 0.79 -13.79 -2.18
N PRO A 376 0.11 -14.90 -2.55
CA PRO A 376 -0.81 -14.89 -3.67
C PRO A 376 -1.99 -13.95 -3.39
N LEU A 377 -2.29 -13.09 -4.36
CA LEU A 377 -3.38 -12.12 -4.32
C LEU A 377 -4.74 -12.84 -4.31
N THR A 378 -5.74 -12.19 -3.73
CA THR A 378 -7.15 -12.59 -3.81
C THR A 378 -7.57 -12.75 -5.27
N GLN A 379 -8.10 -13.93 -5.61
CA GLN A 379 -8.51 -14.24 -7.00
C GLN A 379 -9.98 -13.91 -7.28
N ALA A 380 -10.75 -13.60 -6.25
CA ALA A 380 -12.13 -13.16 -6.33
C ALA A 380 -12.39 -12.05 -5.32
N THR A 381 -13.08 -11.00 -5.77
CA THR A 381 -13.76 -10.04 -4.91
C THR A 381 -14.94 -10.71 -4.21
N THR A 382 -15.63 -9.98 -3.33
CA THR A 382 -16.97 -10.38 -2.88
C THR A 382 -17.89 -10.67 -4.08
N SER A 383 -18.76 -11.67 -3.92
CA SER A 383 -19.74 -12.09 -4.93
C SER A 383 -20.54 -10.92 -5.49
N THR A 384 -20.67 -10.84 -6.83
CA THR A 384 -21.42 -9.77 -7.50
C THR A 384 -22.87 -9.70 -7.03
N LYS A 385 -23.51 -10.86 -6.74
CA LYS A 385 -24.86 -10.93 -6.17
C LYS A 385 -24.98 -10.21 -4.83
N ASP A 386 -23.95 -10.31 -4.00
CA ASP A 386 -23.92 -9.69 -2.69
C ASP A 386 -23.64 -8.19 -2.84
N VAL A 387 -22.70 -7.80 -3.70
CA VAL A 387 -22.44 -6.39 -4.04
C VAL A 387 -23.70 -5.71 -4.61
N GLU A 388 -24.46 -6.38 -5.48
CA GLU A 388 -25.74 -5.89 -6.03
C GLU A 388 -26.80 -5.66 -4.94
N GLY A 389 -26.96 -6.61 -4.00
CA GLY A 389 -27.91 -6.49 -2.89
C GLY A 389 -27.49 -5.43 -1.85
N LEU A 390 -26.20 -5.35 -1.54
CA LEU A 390 -25.64 -4.29 -0.71
C LEU A 390 -25.84 -2.90 -1.37
N ALA A 391 -25.66 -2.80 -2.68
CA ALA A 391 -25.94 -1.57 -3.42
C ALA A 391 -27.43 -1.19 -3.43
N ALA A 392 -28.35 -2.14 -3.32
CA ALA A 392 -29.77 -1.86 -3.11
C ALA A 392 -30.04 -1.27 -1.71
N LEU A 393 -29.42 -1.83 -0.67
CA LEU A 393 -29.47 -1.28 0.69
C LEU A 393 -28.87 0.14 0.77
N GLN A 394 -27.73 0.39 0.12
CA GLN A 394 -27.11 1.71 0.06
C GLN A 394 -27.94 2.73 -0.73
N ARG A 395 -28.69 2.30 -1.75
CA ARG A 395 -29.55 3.18 -2.54
C ARG A 395 -30.74 3.71 -1.72
N GLU A 396 -31.36 2.85 -0.93
CA GLU A 396 -32.48 3.20 -0.05
C GLU A 396 -31.98 3.97 1.18
N PHE A 397 -31.00 3.40 1.88
CA PHE A 397 -30.54 3.90 3.17
C PHE A 397 -29.28 4.75 3.03
N LYS A 398 -29.47 6.07 2.93
CA LYS A 398 -28.37 7.06 2.77
C LYS A 398 -27.24 6.93 3.79
N ILE A 399 -27.53 6.52 5.03
CA ILE A 399 -26.50 6.32 6.05
C ILE A 399 -25.47 5.25 5.65
N LEU A 400 -25.88 4.24 4.85
CA LEU A 400 -25.02 3.15 4.40
C LEU A 400 -24.12 3.52 3.22
N GLN A 401 -24.35 4.67 2.57
CA GLN A 401 -23.52 5.16 1.45
C GLN A 401 -22.10 5.58 1.88
N LYS A 402 -21.82 5.59 3.20
CA LYS A 402 -20.50 5.83 3.78
C LYS A 402 -19.51 4.69 3.47
N TRP A 403 -19.97 3.44 3.40
CA TRP A 403 -19.07 2.29 3.21
C TRP A 403 -18.74 2.09 1.72
N SER A 404 -17.46 1.82 1.42
CA SER A 404 -16.94 1.70 0.05
C SER A 404 -15.82 0.64 -0.04
N GLY A 405 -15.36 0.36 -1.27
CA GLY A 405 -14.44 -0.74 -1.56
C GLY A 405 -15.10 -2.12 -1.47
N ASP A 406 -14.29 -3.18 -1.46
CA ASP A 406 -14.81 -4.54 -1.28
C ASP A 406 -15.43 -4.70 0.12
N PRO A 407 -16.67 -5.21 0.25
CA PRO A 407 -17.36 -5.29 1.54
C PRO A 407 -16.83 -6.39 2.48
N CYS A 408 -16.13 -7.41 1.96
CA CYS A 408 -15.59 -8.51 2.75
C CYS A 408 -14.05 -8.55 2.81
N LEU A 409 -13.35 -7.86 1.90
CA LEU A 409 -11.89 -7.97 1.75
C LEU A 409 -11.12 -6.69 2.10
N PRO A 410 -9.93 -6.82 2.75
CA PRO A 410 -9.46 -8.01 3.46
C PRO A 410 -10.37 -8.32 4.66
N SER A 411 -10.41 -9.58 5.10
CA SER A 411 -11.41 -10.06 6.09
C SER A 411 -11.35 -9.39 7.46
N SER A 412 -10.20 -8.86 7.86
CA SER A 412 -10.02 -8.03 9.05
C SER A 412 -10.65 -6.63 8.95
N PHE A 413 -11.02 -6.21 7.74
CA PHE A 413 -11.60 -4.90 7.44
C PHE A 413 -12.85 -5.03 6.55
N ALA A 414 -13.64 -6.08 6.74
CA ALA A 414 -15.01 -6.14 6.22
C ALA A 414 -15.84 -4.94 6.73
N TRP A 415 -16.91 -4.57 6.02
CA TRP A 415 -17.79 -3.49 6.49
C TRP A 415 -18.41 -3.85 7.85
N GLU A 416 -18.50 -2.88 8.75
CA GLU A 416 -18.85 -3.09 10.17
C GLU A 416 -20.24 -3.73 10.38
N TRP A 417 -21.14 -3.52 9.41
CA TRP A 417 -22.51 -4.04 9.41
C TRP A 417 -22.69 -5.34 8.57
N VAL A 418 -21.61 -5.96 8.08
CA VAL A 418 -21.68 -7.28 7.42
C VAL A 418 -20.85 -8.33 8.16
N GLU A 419 -21.29 -9.59 8.12
CA GLU A 419 -20.38 -10.74 8.30
C GLU A 419 -20.24 -11.45 6.96
N CYS A 420 -19.04 -11.93 6.67
CA CYS A 420 -18.75 -12.70 5.46
C CYS A 420 -18.22 -14.10 5.81
N THR A 421 -18.32 -15.02 4.85
CA THR A 421 -17.70 -16.34 4.95
C THR A 421 -16.19 -16.23 5.15
N ASN A 422 -15.64 -16.94 6.15
CA ASN A 422 -14.21 -17.14 6.26
C ASN A 422 -13.76 -18.14 5.17
N THR A 423 -13.33 -17.61 4.03
CA THR A 423 -12.88 -18.37 2.85
C THR A 423 -11.38 -18.23 2.60
N THR A 424 -10.82 -19.21 1.89
CA THR A 424 -9.45 -19.10 1.37
C THR A 424 -9.40 -18.05 0.25
N ILE A 425 -8.20 -17.51 -0.05
CA ILE A 425 -7.95 -16.50 -1.09
C ILE A 425 -8.43 -16.86 -2.52
N TYR A 426 -8.79 -18.13 -2.76
CA TYR A 426 -9.30 -18.64 -4.03
C TYR A 426 -10.84 -18.71 -4.10
N ALA A 427 -11.53 -18.55 -2.97
CA ALA A 427 -12.98 -18.72 -2.88
C ALA A 427 -13.66 -17.38 -2.62
N THR A 428 -14.51 -16.96 -3.57
CA THR A 428 -15.35 -15.76 -3.54
C THR A 428 -16.03 -15.59 -2.18
N PRO A 429 -15.70 -14.54 -1.41
CA PRO A 429 -16.38 -14.24 -0.16
C PRO A 429 -17.88 -14.03 -0.40
N ARG A 430 -18.70 -14.59 0.50
CA ARG A 430 -20.16 -14.41 0.53
C ARG A 430 -20.57 -13.67 1.80
N VAL A 431 -21.53 -12.75 1.69
CA VAL A 431 -22.15 -12.12 2.87
C VAL A 431 -23.11 -13.11 3.52
N THR A 432 -22.93 -13.36 4.81
CA THR A 432 -23.72 -14.30 5.62
C THR A 432 -24.59 -13.62 6.67
N SER A 433 -24.25 -12.40 7.07
CA SER A 433 -25.01 -11.63 8.06
C SER A 433 -25.12 -10.16 7.69
N LEU A 434 -26.30 -9.57 7.92
CA LEU A 434 -26.49 -8.13 7.99
C LEU A 434 -26.72 -7.73 9.47
N LYS A 435 -25.89 -6.82 9.98
CA LYS A 435 -25.90 -6.28 11.35
C LYS A 435 -26.30 -4.79 11.30
N LEU A 436 -27.57 -4.54 11.01
CA LEU A 436 -28.10 -3.19 10.75
C LEU A 436 -29.05 -2.68 11.84
N SER A 437 -28.92 -3.23 13.06
CA SER A 437 -29.65 -2.77 14.24
C SER A 437 -29.23 -1.37 14.70
N GLY A 438 -30.21 -0.51 15.02
CA GLY A 438 -29.93 0.80 15.63
C GLY A 438 -29.29 1.83 14.69
N PHE A 439 -29.25 1.56 13.38
CA PHE A 439 -28.68 2.47 12.36
C PHE A 439 -29.58 3.67 12.04
N GLY A 440 -30.77 3.76 12.65
CA GLY A 440 -31.73 4.83 12.37
C GLY A 440 -32.32 4.75 10.95
N LEU A 441 -32.39 3.54 10.39
CA LEU A 441 -32.93 3.29 9.05
C LEU A 441 -34.42 3.62 9.01
N PHE A 442 -34.89 4.18 7.90
CA PHE A 442 -36.30 4.53 7.69
C PHE A 442 -36.69 4.34 6.22
N GLY A 443 -37.99 4.25 5.96
CA GLY A 443 -38.53 3.87 4.65
C GLY A 443 -38.67 2.35 4.48
N PRO A 444 -39.04 1.89 3.27
CA PRO A 444 -39.30 0.49 3.00
C PRO A 444 -38.02 -0.35 2.94
N LEU A 445 -38.16 -1.66 3.13
CA LEU A 445 -37.09 -2.62 2.84
C LEU A 445 -36.91 -2.77 1.31
N PRO A 446 -35.72 -2.52 0.74
CA PRO A 446 -35.47 -2.68 -0.68
C PRO A 446 -35.33 -4.16 -1.07
N ASP A 447 -35.31 -4.45 -2.37
CA ASP A 447 -35.02 -5.80 -2.87
C ASP A 447 -33.51 -6.09 -2.85
N PHE A 448 -33.12 -7.04 -2.00
CA PHE A 448 -31.78 -7.62 -1.92
C PHE A 448 -31.84 -9.16 -2.00
N SER A 449 -32.86 -9.70 -2.69
CA SER A 449 -33.09 -11.14 -2.89
C SER A 449 -31.93 -11.87 -3.61
N SER A 450 -31.05 -11.14 -4.29
CA SER A 450 -29.82 -11.67 -4.89
C SER A 450 -28.86 -12.29 -3.87
N MET A 451 -28.89 -11.83 -2.61
CA MET A 451 -27.96 -12.22 -1.53
C MET A 451 -28.24 -13.63 -0.97
N ASP A 452 -28.20 -14.64 -1.83
CA ASP A 452 -28.56 -16.04 -1.51
C ASP A 452 -27.66 -16.72 -0.45
N GLY A 453 -26.56 -16.09 -0.05
CA GLY A 453 -25.68 -16.52 1.04
C GLY A 453 -26.14 -16.13 2.44
N LEU A 454 -27.14 -15.24 2.56
CA LEU A 454 -27.58 -14.71 3.86
C LEU A 454 -28.15 -15.79 4.77
N GLN A 455 -27.64 -15.81 6.00
CA GLN A 455 -28.03 -16.70 7.10
C GLN A 455 -28.75 -15.92 8.22
N LYS A 456 -28.32 -14.68 8.46
CA LYS A 456 -28.85 -13.81 9.49
C LYS A 456 -29.14 -12.43 8.90
N ILE A 457 -30.28 -11.87 9.24
CA ILE A 457 -30.64 -10.48 8.96
C ILE A 457 -31.11 -9.87 10.27
N ASP A 458 -30.42 -8.83 10.73
CA ASP A 458 -30.79 -8.06 11.89
C ASP A 458 -31.00 -6.58 11.49
N PHE A 459 -32.26 -6.14 11.55
CA PHE A 459 -32.70 -4.76 11.37
C PHE A 459 -33.40 -4.23 12.62
N HIS A 460 -33.20 -4.82 13.80
CA HIS A 460 -33.97 -4.43 15.00
C HIS A 460 -33.74 -2.97 15.41
N ASN A 461 -34.71 -2.36 16.10
CA ASN A 461 -34.60 -1.00 16.63
C ASN A 461 -34.26 0.05 15.55
N ASN A 462 -35.11 0.15 14.54
CA ASN A 462 -35.03 1.13 13.46
C ASN A 462 -36.41 1.83 13.28
N SER A 463 -36.61 2.54 12.18
CA SER A 463 -37.89 3.15 11.79
C SER A 463 -38.31 2.75 10.37
N LEU A 464 -38.00 1.51 9.98
CA LEU A 464 -38.43 0.93 8.70
C LEU A 464 -39.95 0.84 8.63
N ASP A 465 -40.52 1.13 7.46
CA ASP A 465 -41.97 1.15 7.24
C ASP A 465 -42.37 0.33 5.99
N GLY A 466 -43.66 0.38 5.64
CA GLY A 466 -44.22 -0.42 4.56
C GLY A 466 -44.36 -1.92 4.88
N PRO A 467 -44.71 -2.76 3.88
CA PRO A 467 -44.90 -4.18 4.07
C PRO A 467 -43.58 -4.95 4.15
N ILE A 468 -43.58 -6.08 4.88
CA ILE A 468 -42.46 -7.03 4.86
C ILE A 468 -42.41 -7.71 3.48
N PRO A 469 -41.29 -7.66 2.73
CA PRO A 469 -41.20 -8.29 1.41
C PRO A 469 -41.24 -9.83 1.47
N ASP A 470 -42.04 -10.45 0.59
CA ASP A 470 -42.19 -11.91 0.52
C ASP A 470 -40.87 -12.67 0.27
N PHE A 471 -39.90 -12.04 -0.42
CA PHE A 471 -38.63 -12.65 -0.80
C PHE A 471 -37.79 -13.08 0.41
N LEU A 472 -37.95 -12.42 1.56
CA LEU A 472 -37.20 -12.75 2.78
C LEU A 472 -37.47 -14.19 3.24
N GLY A 473 -38.69 -14.68 3.05
CA GLY A 473 -39.03 -16.09 3.34
C GLY A 473 -38.56 -17.08 2.28
N SER A 474 -38.00 -16.61 1.16
CA SER A 474 -37.45 -17.44 0.08
C SER A 474 -35.92 -17.54 0.06
N LEU A 475 -35.22 -16.78 0.92
CA LEU A 475 -33.77 -16.85 1.06
C LEU A 475 -33.36 -18.25 1.60
N PRO A 476 -32.53 -19.02 0.86
CA PRO A 476 -32.40 -20.46 1.08
C PRO A 476 -31.66 -20.84 2.37
N ASN A 477 -30.81 -19.95 2.89
CA ASN A 477 -29.95 -20.20 4.04
C ASN A 477 -30.39 -19.44 5.32
N LEU A 478 -31.45 -18.63 5.23
CA LEU A 478 -31.88 -17.70 6.28
C LEU A 478 -32.45 -18.46 7.48
N ASN A 479 -31.79 -18.32 8.63
CA ASN A 479 -32.16 -18.95 9.91
C ASN A 479 -32.47 -17.93 11.02
N LEU A 480 -32.10 -16.66 10.84
CA LEU A 480 -32.49 -15.56 11.72
C LEU A 480 -32.96 -14.36 10.90
N LEU A 481 -34.18 -13.87 11.20
CA LEU A 481 -34.68 -12.59 10.73
C LEU A 481 -35.25 -11.82 11.91
N ASP A 482 -34.55 -10.77 12.34
CA ASP A 482 -35.01 -9.83 13.34
C ASP A 482 -35.39 -8.49 12.68
N LEU A 483 -36.68 -8.17 12.71
CA LEU A 483 -37.24 -6.90 12.27
C LEU A 483 -37.97 -6.20 13.43
N SER A 484 -37.66 -6.55 14.69
CA SER A 484 -38.37 -6.02 15.85
C SER A 484 -38.10 -4.52 16.07
N GLU A 485 -38.99 -3.85 16.80
CA GLU A 485 -38.93 -2.43 17.12
C GLU A 485 -38.73 -1.55 15.85
N ASN A 486 -39.76 -1.55 15.00
CA ASN A 486 -39.82 -0.86 13.71
C ASN A 486 -41.26 -0.37 13.43
N ARG A 487 -41.55 0.15 12.23
CA ARG A 487 -42.87 0.68 11.82
C ARG A 487 -43.50 -0.13 10.67
N LEU A 488 -43.05 -1.37 10.46
CA LEU A 488 -43.51 -2.25 9.38
C LEU A 488 -45.00 -2.57 9.54
N ASN A 489 -45.72 -2.65 8.44
CA ASN A 489 -47.17 -2.79 8.40
C ASN A 489 -47.64 -3.86 7.39
N GLY A 490 -48.95 -3.96 7.16
CA GLY A 490 -49.53 -4.99 6.29
C GLY A 490 -49.60 -6.37 6.96
N SER A 491 -49.67 -7.43 6.15
CA SER A 491 -49.74 -8.83 6.61
C SER A 491 -48.36 -9.48 6.63
N ILE A 492 -48.14 -10.45 7.53
CA ILE A 492 -46.91 -11.26 7.53
C ILE A 492 -46.93 -12.21 6.31
N PRO A 493 -45.89 -12.21 5.45
CA PRO A 493 -45.73 -13.17 4.36
C PRO A 493 -45.94 -14.63 4.75
N THR A 494 -46.64 -15.40 3.91
CA THR A 494 -46.79 -16.85 4.11
C THR A 494 -45.46 -17.59 3.95
N SER A 495 -44.54 -17.08 3.13
CA SER A 495 -43.18 -17.61 2.98
C SER A 495 -42.41 -17.61 4.31
N LEU A 496 -42.54 -16.54 5.11
CA LEU A 496 -41.90 -16.40 6.41
C LEU A 496 -42.54 -17.30 7.47
N THR A 497 -43.87 -17.36 7.54
CA THR A 497 -44.58 -18.17 8.56
C THR A 497 -44.52 -19.68 8.30
N GLN A 498 -44.26 -20.11 7.07
CA GLN A 498 -44.09 -21.53 6.73
C GLN A 498 -42.64 -22.02 6.85
N ASN A 499 -41.65 -21.13 6.95
CA ASN A 499 -40.24 -21.50 7.11
C ASN A 499 -39.95 -21.96 8.54
N LYS A 500 -39.97 -23.28 8.76
CA LYS A 500 -39.74 -23.92 10.07
C LYS A 500 -38.30 -23.82 10.59
N HIS A 501 -37.35 -23.37 9.77
CA HIS A 501 -35.94 -23.22 10.15
C HIS A 501 -35.59 -21.76 10.48
N LEU A 502 -36.52 -20.83 10.28
CA LEU A 502 -36.34 -19.40 10.54
C LEU A 502 -36.75 -19.04 11.97
N LYS A 503 -35.81 -18.50 12.75
CA LYS A 503 -36.13 -17.70 13.93
C LYS A 503 -36.57 -16.31 13.46
N LEU A 504 -37.88 -16.07 13.53
CA LEU A 504 -38.52 -14.83 13.10
C LEU A 504 -38.90 -13.97 14.32
N VAL A 505 -38.45 -12.73 14.37
CA VAL A 505 -38.76 -11.77 15.44
C VAL A 505 -39.37 -10.50 14.83
N LEU A 506 -40.61 -10.18 15.23
CA LEU A 506 -41.45 -9.12 14.64
C LEU A 506 -42.12 -8.21 15.68
N THR A 507 -41.80 -8.36 16.97
CA THR A 507 -42.38 -7.56 18.06
C THR A 507 -42.13 -6.07 17.87
N GLY A 508 -43.02 -5.21 18.37
CA GLY A 508 -42.86 -3.76 18.22
C GLY A 508 -43.00 -3.26 16.78
N ASN A 509 -44.00 -3.74 16.03
CA ASN A 509 -44.33 -3.30 14.67
C ASN A 509 -45.83 -3.01 14.50
N CYS A 510 -46.20 -2.35 13.40
CA CYS A 510 -47.57 -2.01 12.99
C CYS A 510 -48.26 -3.11 12.13
N LEU A 511 -47.91 -4.38 12.33
CA LEU A 511 -48.42 -5.50 11.52
C LEU A 511 -49.91 -5.78 11.82
N SER A 512 -50.62 -6.38 10.85
CA SER A 512 -52.05 -6.67 10.97
C SER A 512 -52.34 -7.57 12.18
N GLY A 513 -53.08 -7.04 13.15
CA GLY A 513 -53.38 -7.72 14.42
C GLY A 513 -52.41 -7.42 15.57
N MET A 514 -51.43 -6.54 15.37
CA MET A 514 -50.50 -6.05 16.40
C MET A 514 -50.75 -4.56 16.69
N SER A 515 -50.34 -4.11 17.88
CA SER A 515 -50.41 -2.70 18.28
C SER A 515 -49.17 -1.94 17.81
N CYS A 516 -49.36 -0.86 17.06
CA CYS A 516 -48.28 0.05 16.67
C CYS A 516 -47.52 0.63 17.89
N PRO A 517 -46.19 0.82 17.79
CA PRO A 517 -45.43 1.66 18.72
C PRO A 517 -45.97 3.11 18.74
N PRO A 518 -45.83 3.84 19.86
CA PRO A 518 -46.20 5.25 19.93
C PRO A 518 -45.37 6.12 18.98
N ASN A 519 -46.00 7.15 18.42
CA ASN A 519 -45.36 8.07 17.46
C ASN A 519 -44.45 9.09 18.17
N ASP A 520 -43.27 8.68 18.62
CA ASP A 520 -42.19 9.63 18.86
C ASP A 520 -41.60 10.10 17.52
N ALA A 521 -41.60 11.42 17.33
CA ALA A 521 -41.39 12.09 16.04
C ALA A 521 -39.92 12.48 15.79
N SER A 522 -38.99 11.71 16.34
CA SER A 522 -37.54 11.90 16.17
C SER A 522 -36.86 10.54 16.04
N PRO A 523 -36.00 10.32 15.04
CA PRO A 523 -35.18 9.11 15.01
C PRO A 523 -34.31 9.06 16.28
N PRO A 524 -34.08 7.87 16.87
CA PRO A 524 -33.15 7.75 17.98
C PRO A 524 -31.76 8.22 17.53
N PRO A 525 -30.97 8.86 18.42
CA PRO A 525 -29.57 9.14 18.10
C PRO A 525 -28.86 7.80 17.79
N PRO A 526 -27.93 7.77 16.82
CA PRO A 526 -27.24 6.54 16.46
C PRO A 526 -26.61 5.94 17.70
N ALA A 527 -26.84 4.64 17.90
CA ALA A 527 -26.19 3.91 18.98
C ALA A 527 -24.67 4.04 18.84
N GLY A 528 -23.97 4.28 19.94
CA GLY A 528 -22.51 4.18 19.96
C GLY A 528 -22.07 2.77 19.54
N PRO A 529 -20.82 2.60 19.07
CA PRO A 529 -20.33 1.30 18.64
C PRO A 529 -20.55 0.26 19.75
N PRO A 530 -20.89 -1.00 19.40
CA PRO A 530 -21.13 -2.04 20.38
C PRO A 530 -19.88 -2.20 21.27
N PRO A 531 -20.04 -2.38 22.59
CA PRO A 531 -18.90 -2.64 23.46
C PRO A 531 -18.18 -3.91 22.98
N PRO A 532 -16.83 -3.94 23.01
CA PRO A 532 -16.09 -5.13 22.63
C PRO A 532 -16.48 -6.32 23.54
N ASP A 533 -16.56 -7.51 22.96
CA ASP A 533 -16.96 -8.75 23.64
C ASP A 533 -16.22 -8.91 24.98
N SER A 534 -16.96 -8.74 26.08
CA SER A 534 -16.44 -8.96 27.42
C SER A 534 -16.40 -10.46 27.71
N THR A 535 -15.22 -11.06 27.54
CA THR A 535 -14.92 -12.41 28.05
C THR A 535 -15.29 -12.49 29.54
N PRO A 536 -15.93 -13.58 29.99
CA PRO A 536 -16.50 -13.64 31.33
C PRO A 536 -15.41 -13.65 32.42
N SER A 537 -15.36 -12.58 33.22
CA SER A 537 -14.56 -12.53 34.44
C SER A 537 -15.37 -13.06 35.63
N ASP A 538 -14.88 -14.12 36.27
CA ASP A 538 -15.48 -14.70 37.48
C ASP A 538 -15.71 -13.65 38.57
N SER A 539 -16.86 -13.75 39.25
CA SER A 539 -17.19 -12.98 40.44
C SER A 539 -17.82 -13.88 41.50
N PRO A 540 -17.28 -13.93 42.74
CA PRO A 540 -17.98 -14.48 43.90
C PRO A 540 -19.07 -13.52 44.42
N ALA A 541 -20.09 -14.09 45.05
CA ALA A 541 -21.32 -13.43 45.46
C ALA A 541 -21.20 -12.53 46.74
N PRO A 542 -22.22 -11.70 47.08
CA PRO A 542 -22.04 -10.47 47.88
C PRO A 542 -22.36 -10.57 49.38
N GLY A 543 -21.96 -9.54 50.14
CA GLY A 543 -22.26 -9.36 51.57
C GLY A 543 -22.74 -7.95 51.97
N ARG A 544 -24.05 -7.82 52.23
CA ARG A 544 -24.81 -6.88 53.10
C ARG A 544 -24.23 -5.49 53.48
N SER A 545 -25.03 -4.45 53.16
CA SER A 545 -25.12 -3.09 53.74
C SER A 545 -25.85 -3.07 55.11
N PRO A 546 -26.21 -1.92 55.75
CA PRO A 546 -25.78 -0.49 55.67
C PRO A 546 -25.49 0.05 57.13
N PRO A 547 -25.79 1.31 57.57
CA PRO A 547 -25.84 2.67 56.96
C PRO A 547 -24.69 3.57 57.51
N GLU A 548 -24.58 4.92 57.43
CA GLU A 548 -25.56 6.01 57.59
C GLU A 548 -24.95 7.39 57.21
N ASP A 549 -25.84 8.38 56.97
CA ASP A 549 -25.70 9.84 57.00
C ASP A 549 -24.74 10.70 56.11
N SER A 550 -25.38 11.76 55.57
CA SER A 550 -24.84 13.02 55.01
C SER A 550 -25.07 14.16 56.06
N PRO A 551 -24.84 15.47 55.84
CA PRO A 551 -24.40 16.20 54.63
C PRO A 551 -23.39 17.37 54.84
N ALA A 552 -23.12 18.11 53.75
CA ALA A 552 -22.64 19.51 53.72
C ALA A 552 -21.17 19.77 54.18
N SER A 553 -20.44 20.82 53.78
CA SER A 553 -20.68 21.92 52.82
C SER A 553 -19.38 22.70 52.55
N GLY A 554 -19.25 23.30 51.36
CA GLY A 554 -18.51 24.56 51.18
C GLY A 554 -17.02 24.46 50.80
N PRO A 555 -16.42 25.56 50.25
CA PRO A 555 -15.30 25.44 49.32
C PRO A 555 -13.93 25.90 49.84
N SER A 556 -12.89 25.52 49.09
CA SER A 556 -11.50 26.01 49.19
C SER A 556 -11.40 27.54 48.98
N PRO A 557 -10.25 28.20 49.32
CA PRO A 557 -9.14 28.23 48.34
C PRO A 557 -7.70 28.46 48.89
N HIS A 558 -6.72 28.40 47.96
CA HIS A 558 -5.41 29.09 47.96
C HIS A 558 -4.39 28.90 49.12
N ASN A 559 -3.29 28.16 48.87
CA ASN A 559 -2.00 28.73 48.40
C ASN A 559 -0.80 27.73 48.44
N SER A 560 0.13 27.92 47.51
CA SER A 560 1.48 27.30 47.40
C SER A 560 2.50 27.95 48.39
N PRO A 561 3.83 27.69 48.38
CA PRO A 561 4.65 26.64 47.70
C PRO A 561 5.83 26.00 48.53
N SER A 562 6.36 24.86 48.07
CA SER A 562 7.81 24.43 48.16
C SER A 562 8.51 24.26 49.53
N PRO A 563 9.80 23.81 49.65
CA PRO A 563 10.66 22.96 48.77
C PRO A 563 11.38 21.76 49.49
N GLY A 564 12.08 20.92 48.72
CA GLY A 564 13.19 20.05 49.20
C GLY A 564 12.81 18.62 49.65
N SER A 565 13.68 17.60 49.59
CA SER A 565 15.07 17.54 49.08
C SER A 565 15.53 16.09 48.78
N LEU A 566 16.62 15.98 48.02
CA LEU A 566 17.36 14.84 47.42
C LEU A 566 17.76 13.64 48.35
N PRO A 567 18.32 12.52 47.80
CA PRO A 567 18.09 11.12 48.23
C PRO A 567 19.27 10.52 49.08
N PRO A 568 19.67 9.20 49.11
CA PRO A 568 20.06 8.34 47.96
C PRO A 568 19.90 6.78 48.05
N SER A 569 20.24 6.11 46.94
CA SER A 569 21.00 4.82 46.81
C SER A 569 20.43 3.42 47.15
N GLY A 570 20.77 2.42 46.30
CA GLY A 570 20.70 0.97 46.57
C GLY A 570 20.08 0.14 45.41
N LEU A 571 20.80 -0.20 44.33
CA LEU A 571 21.61 -1.42 44.11
C LEU A 571 20.86 -2.76 43.85
N SER A 572 20.70 -3.07 42.54
CA SER A 572 20.99 -4.37 41.88
C SER A 572 20.02 -5.59 42.01
N PRO A 573 20.07 -6.55 41.04
CA PRO A 573 18.99 -7.51 40.73
C PRO A 573 19.33 -8.95 41.26
N PRO A 574 18.63 -10.07 40.90
CA PRO A 574 18.33 -10.61 39.55
C PRO A 574 16.80 -10.63 39.28
N ASP A 575 16.12 -11.42 38.42
CA ASP A 575 16.45 -12.60 37.58
C ASP A 575 15.52 -12.71 36.32
N SER A 576 15.57 -13.82 35.56
CA SER A 576 14.82 -14.07 34.29
C SER A 576 13.79 -15.25 34.40
N PRO A 577 13.24 -15.85 33.30
CA PRO A 577 11.80 -15.79 33.05
C PRO A 577 11.04 -17.11 33.25
N LEU A 578 9.70 -17.01 33.34
CA LEU A 578 8.78 -18.15 33.49
C LEU A 578 8.66 -18.99 32.21
N VAL A 579 8.65 -20.32 32.40
CA VAL A 579 8.47 -21.33 31.36
C VAL A 579 6.99 -21.49 31.01
N LEU A 580 6.64 -21.39 29.72
CA LEU A 580 5.34 -21.82 29.20
C LEU A 580 5.32 -23.34 28.98
N GLN A 581 4.33 -24.01 29.58
CA GLN A 581 4.03 -25.42 29.33
C GLN A 581 3.04 -25.54 28.15
N THR A 582 3.34 -26.43 27.21
CA THR A 582 2.39 -26.91 26.20
C THR A 582 1.76 -28.23 26.64
N PRO A 583 0.45 -28.45 26.41
CA PRO A 583 -0.15 -29.77 26.53
C PRO A 583 -0.04 -30.53 25.20
N SER A 584 0.34 -31.80 25.29
CA SER A 584 0.41 -32.74 24.18
C SER A 584 -0.93 -33.39 23.88
N SER A 585 -1.18 -33.73 22.61
CA SER A 585 -2.12 -34.81 22.25
C SER A 585 -1.64 -35.55 20.99
N SER A 586 -2.08 -36.80 20.86
CA SER A 586 -1.48 -37.84 20.02
C SER A 586 -2.03 -37.89 18.59
N GLY A 587 -1.20 -38.36 17.64
CA GLY A 587 -1.63 -38.76 16.29
C GLY A 587 -2.39 -40.11 16.26
N PRO A 588 -2.39 -40.90 15.15
CA PRO A 588 -1.50 -40.82 13.98
C PRO A 588 -2.23 -40.85 12.61
N ASN A 589 -1.48 -40.69 11.52
CA ASN A 589 -1.67 -41.50 10.31
C ASN A 589 -0.41 -41.55 9.45
N GLN A 590 -0.11 -42.72 8.88
CA GLN A 590 1.07 -43.00 8.06
C GLN A 590 0.73 -42.85 6.57
N TYR A 591 1.67 -42.34 5.77
CA TYR A 591 1.82 -42.72 4.35
C TYR A 591 3.30 -42.81 4.01
N GLU A 592 3.67 -43.87 3.30
CA GLU A 592 5.06 -44.24 3.00
C GLU A 592 5.62 -43.46 1.81
N ALA A 593 6.96 -43.28 1.79
CA ALA A 593 7.71 -42.88 0.61
C ALA A 593 8.94 -43.81 0.43
N PRO A 594 9.31 -44.18 -0.81
CA PRO A 594 10.29 -45.24 -1.06
C PRO A 594 11.76 -44.76 -0.96
N PRO A 595 12.73 -45.68 -0.76
CA PRO A 595 14.14 -45.34 -0.54
C PRO A 595 14.93 -45.14 -1.86
N PRO A 596 15.98 -44.31 -1.85
CA PRO A 596 17.00 -44.29 -2.91
C PRO A 596 18.03 -45.44 -2.75
N PRO A 597 18.64 -45.93 -3.84
CA PRO A 597 19.55 -47.07 -3.80
C PRO A 597 20.98 -46.73 -3.35
N LEU A 598 21.66 -47.75 -2.80
CA LEU A 598 23.05 -47.74 -2.35
C LEU A 598 24.05 -48.17 -3.45
N GLY A 599 25.31 -47.71 -3.31
CA GLY A 599 26.49 -48.26 -3.99
C GLY A 599 27.30 -47.20 -4.76
N HIS A 600 28.63 -47.15 -4.70
CA HIS A 600 29.62 -47.92 -3.92
C HIS A 600 30.90 -47.06 -3.72
N HIS A 601 31.64 -47.34 -2.64
CA HIS A 601 33.11 -47.34 -2.50
C HIS A 601 34.01 -46.74 -3.63
N ASN A 602 35.12 -46.04 -3.35
CA ASN A 602 36.12 -46.47 -2.35
C ASN A 602 37.20 -45.39 -1.99
N SER A 603 37.73 -45.50 -0.76
CA SER A 603 39.12 -45.26 -0.32
C SER A 603 39.94 -44.02 -0.73
N SER A 604 40.37 -43.22 0.25
CA SER A 604 41.80 -43.13 0.65
C SER A 604 42.01 -42.36 1.96
N GLU A 605 42.92 -42.82 2.82
CA GLU A 605 43.22 -42.32 4.17
C GLU A 605 44.51 -41.46 4.23
N ILE A 606 44.60 -40.58 5.25
CA ILE A 606 45.83 -40.20 6.02
C ILE A 606 46.90 -39.30 5.33
N PRO A 607 47.57 -38.34 6.03
CA PRO A 607 47.17 -37.56 7.23
C PRO A 607 47.53 -36.04 7.18
N SER A 608 47.12 -35.30 8.21
CA SER A 608 47.69 -33.99 8.59
C SER A 608 49.10 -34.13 9.20
N PRO A 609 49.87 -33.03 9.28
CA PRO A 609 50.59 -32.76 10.52
C PRO A 609 50.32 -31.35 11.09
N SER A 610 50.35 -31.30 12.42
CA SER A 610 50.27 -30.11 13.28
C SER A 610 51.43 -29.13 13.11
N GLY A 611 51.20 -27.84 13.36
CA GLY A 611 52.27 -26.85 13.50
C GLY A 611 51.77 -25.46 13.88
N GLY A 612 51.40 -25.25 15.15
CA GLY A 612 51.06 -23.92 15.64
C GLY A 612 52.29 -23.07 15.97
N LYS A 613 52.15 -21.75 15.88
CA LYS A 613 52.85 -20.78 16.75
C LYS A 613 52.19 -19.40 16.67
N GLU A 614 51.97 -18.81 17.83
CA GLU A 614 51.60 -17.42 17.99
C GLU A 614 52.76 -16.50 17.56
N CYS A 615 52.44 -15.32 17.05
CA CYS A 615 53.20 -14.11 17.36
C CYS A 615 52.29 -12.89 17.15
N SER A 616 51.93 -12.25 18.26
CA SER A 616 51.44 -10.87 18.26
C SER A 616 52.51 -9.94 17.71
N ASP A 617 52.12 -8.94 16.92
CA ASP A 617 52.65 -7.59 17.13
C ASP A 617 51.74 -6.50 16.54
N LYS A 618 51.30 -5.58 17.41
CA LYS A 618 50.82 -4.25 17.04
C LYS A 618 51.94 -3.25 17.32
N PRO A 619 52.14 -2.24 16.46
CA PRO A 619 52.60 -0.95 16.90
C PRO A 619 51.42 0.05 16.90
N GLN A 620 51.08 0.57 18.08
CA GLN A 620 50.43 1.89 18.13
C GLN A 620 51.44 2.96 17.76
N MET A 621 51.02 4.01 17.05
CA MET A 621 51.77 5.26 17.05
C MET A 621 50.84 6.49 17.07
N ILE A 622 50.71 7.02 18.29
CA ILE A 622 50.74 8.43 18.68
C ILE A 622 49.71 9.41 18.05
N LEU A 623 48.94 9.97 18.97
CA LEU A 623 48.02 11.10 18.85
C LEU A 623 48.72 12.41 18.45
N GLY A 624 48.17 13.14 17.47
CA GLY A 624 48.61 14.49 17.07
C GLY A 624 47.40 15.38 16.79
N ILE A 625 47.20 16.40 17.61
CA ILE A 625 46.03 17.31 17.59
C ILE A 625 46.23 18.42 16.55
N ILE A 626 45.18 18.80 15.82
CA ILE A 626 44.78 20.21 15.59
C ILE A 626 43.29 20.25 15.17
N ILE A 627 42.51 21.03 15.91
CA ILE A 627 41.16 21.45 15.54
C ILE A 627 41.31 22.78 14.82
N HIS A 628 40.67 22.96 13.65
CA HIS A 628 40.34 24.30 13.18
C HIS A 628 38.93 24.36 12.60
N VAL A 629 38.07 25.08 13.33
CA VAL A 629 36.75 25.51 12.86
C VAL A 629 36.92 26.67 11.90
N SER A 630 36.14 26.70 10.82
CA SER A 630 35.80 27.94 10.10
C SER A 630 34.43 27.81 9.43
N LEU A 631 33.41 28.38 10.08
CA LEU A 631 32.24 28.89 9.36
C LEU A 631 32.66 30.20 8.66
N ILE A 632 32.38 30.35 7.36
CA ILE A 632 32.19 31.66 6.73
C ILE A 632 30.93 31.60 5.86
N SER A 633 30.19 32.70 5.86
CA SER A 633 28.78 32.79 5.45
C SER A 633 28.55 33.13 3.97
N PHE A 634 27.35 32.75 3.50
CA PHE A 634 26.39 33.49 2.66
C PHE A 634 26.81 34.66 1.73
N MET A 635 26.08 34.72 0.60
CA MET A 635 25.87 35.83 -0.36
C MET A 635 27.01 36.16 -1.33
N PHE A 636 26.76 35.96 -2.62
CA PHE A 636 26.29 37.05 -3.50
C PHE A 636 25.58 36.51 -4.76
N SER A 637 24.57 37.26 -5.24
CA SER A 637 23.80 36.96 -6.45
C SER A 637 24.51 37.41 -7.75
N ASN A 638 23.93 37.00 -8.89
CA ASN A 638 24.13 37.49 -10.26
C ASN A 638 25.34 36.91 -11.02
N PHE A 639 25.12 35.83 -11.78
CA PHE A 639 24.76 35.96 -13.21
C PHE A 639 24.03 34.71 -13.72
#